data_AF-A0A452QAS8-F1
#
_entry.id   AF-A0A452QAS8-F1
#
_cell.length_a   1.000
_cell.length_b   1.000
_cell.length_c   1.000
_cell.angle_alpha   90.00
_cell.angle_beta   90.00
_cell.angle_gamma   90.00
#
_symmetry.space_group_name_H-M   'P 1'
#
loop_
_entity.id
_entity.type
_entity.pdbx_description
1 polymer ?
#
loop_
_entity_poly.entity_id
_entity_poly.type
_entity_poly.pdbx_seq_one_letter_code
_entity_poly.pdbx_strand_id
1 'polypeptide(L)'
;VFLLLNFIILYIFYNMQQKQSQMLEMQVELSSVKDRAAELQEQLSSEKMVVAELKSELAQTKLELETTLKAQHKHLKELEAFRLEVKDKTDEVHLLNDTLASEQKKSRELQWALEKEKAKLGRNEERDKEELEDLKFSLEGQKQRNIQLNLLLEQQKQLLNESQEKIESQRVLHDAQLSEERGRNLELQVLLESEKVRIREMSSTLDRERELHAHLQSSDDSGQPRPSLPSEDLLKELQKQLEEKHSRIVELLNETEKYKLDSLQTRQQMEKDRQVHRKTLQTEQEANTEGQKKMHELQSKVEDLQRQLEEKRQQVYKLDLEGKRLQGIMQEFQKQELEREEKRESRRILYQNLNEPTTWSLTSDRTRNWVLQQKIEGETKESSYPKLIEMNEGGAGCNHELEIIRQKLQRVASKLQHLAQKASNRLQFETADDEDFIWVQENVDGIILQLQKLTGQPGEEPSLVSPGTSCGSLTERLLRQNAELTGHISQLTEEKNDLRNTVMKLEEQIRWYRQTGAGRDYSSRFSFSGGANIEAIIASEKEVWNREKLTLQKSLKRAEAEVYKLKAELRNEALLQNLSPDSEHAAIKRIYGKYLRAESFRKALIYQKKYLLLLLGGFQECEDATLALLARMGGQPAFTDLEMITNRPKGFTRFRSAVRVSMAISRMKFLVRRWQRVTSSGSININRDGFGLNPGEVKIGFLVFIILFILLYKLGSIQSFRHTA
;
A
#
# COMPACT_ATOMS: atom_id res chain seq x y z
N VAL A 1 50.10 -4.12 -162.19
CA VAL A 1 50.54 -5.09 -161.16
C VAL A 1 51.15 -4.39 -159.94
N PHE A 2 52.19 -3.56 -160.09
CA PHE A 2 52.87 -2.91 -158.95
C PHE A 2 51.98 -1.99 -158.09
N LEU A 3 51.11 -1.19 -158.72
CA LEU A 3 50.11 -0.36 -158.03
C LEU A 3 49.09 -1.18 -157.23
N LEU A 4 48.73 -2.37 -157.73
CA LEU A 4 47.74 -3.26 -157.13
C LEU A 4 48.32 -3.97 -155.89
N LEU A 5 49.60 -4.36 -155.94
CA LEU A 5 50.34 -4.90 -154.80
C LEU A 5 50.53 -3.85 -153.69
N ASN A 6 50.87 -2.61 -154.05
CA ASN A 6 51.00 -1.51 -153.08
C ASN A 6 49.65 -1.20 -152.40
N PHE A 7 48.55 -1.23 -153.15
CA PHE A 7 47.20 -1.04 -152.60
C PHE A 7 46.80 -2.16 -151.65
N ILE A 8 47.15 -3.42 -151.95
CA ILE A 8 46.91 -4.56 -151.06
C ILE A 8 47.75 -4.45 -149.78
N ILE A 9 49.02 -4.06 -149.88
CA ILE A 9 49.90 -3.87 -148.70
C ILE A 9 49.39 -2.72 -147.82
N LEU A 10 49.02 -1.58 -148.41
CA LEU A 10 48.41 -0.47 -147.66
C LEU A 10 47.07 -0.88 -147.03
N TYR A 11 46.25 -1.66 -147.73
CA TYR A 11 44.97 -2.14 -147.22
C TYR A 11 45.15 -3.13 -146.06
N ILE A 12 46.12 -4.06 -146.15
CA ILE A 12 46.45 -4.99 -145.05
C ILE A 12 47.02 -4.22 -143.87
N PHE A 13 47.93 -3.27 -144.10
CA PHE A 13 48.51 -2.43 -143.05
C PHE A 13 47.45 -1.56 -142.36
N TYR A 14 46.57 -0.92 -143.13
CA TYR A 14 45.45 -0.15 -142.61
C TYR A 14 44.44 -1.03 -141.85
N ASN A 15 44.09 -2.22 -142.37
CA ASN A 15 43.20 -3.16 -141.68
C ASN A 15 43.83 -3.69 -140.38
N MET A 16 45.13 -3.97 -140.39
CA MET A 16 45.89 -4.39 -139.21
C MET A 16 45.95 -3.25 -138.17
N GLN A 17 46.25 -2.02 -138.59
CA GLN A 17 46.29 -0.85 -137.72
C GLN A 17 44.89 -0.49 -137.18
N GLN A 18 43.84 -0.65 -137.99
CA GLN A 18 42.44 -0.48 -137.59
C GLN A 18 42.03 -1.55 -136.55
N LYS A 19 42.39 -2.83 -136.78
CA LYS A 19 42.15 -3.90 -135.80
C LYS A 19 42.94 -3.71 -134.51
N GLN A 20 44.18 -3.20 -134.59
CA GLN A 20 45.00 -2.88 -133.43
C GLN A 20 44.40 -1.69 -132.64
N SER A 21 43.88 -0.68 -133.33
CA SER A 21 43.16 0.44 -132.72
C SER A 21 41.87 -0.02 -132.03
N GLN A 22 41.07 -0.87 -132.70
CA GLN A 22 39.86 -1.46 -132.11
C GLN A 22 40.17 -2.36 -130.91
N MET A 23 41.27 -3.12 -130.95
CA MET A 23 41.72 -3.93 -129.81
C MET A 23 42.12 -3.04 -128.62
N LEU A 24 42.86 -1.95 -128.86
CA LEU A 24 43.24 -0.99 -127.83
C LEU A 24 42.01 -0.27 -127.25
N GLU A 25 41.06 0.14 -128.10
CA GLU A 25 39.80 0.77 -127.69
C GLU A 25 38.96 -0.19 -126.83
N MET A 26 38.78 -1.45 -127.28
CA MET A 26 38.14 -2.49 -126.46
C MET A 26 38.90 -2.79 -125.17
N GLN A 27 40.24 -2.73 -125.17
CA GLN A 27 41.04 -2.95 -123.97
C GLN A 27 40.87 -1.80 -122.96
N VAL A 28 40.77 -0.56 -123.45
CA VAL A 28 40.47 0.63 -122.64
C VAL A 28 39.05 0.58 -122.09
N GLU A 29 38.06 0.20 -122.90
CA GLU A 29 36.68 -0.02 -122.44
C GLU A 29 36.58 -1.18 -121.44
N LEU A 30 37.30 -2.28 -121.67
CA LEU A 30 37.39 -3.38 -120.72
C LEU A 30 38.03 -2.92 -119.40
N SER A 31 39.07 -2.08 -119.45
CA SER A 31 39.66 -1.50 -118.24
C SER A 31 38.71 -0.54 -117.53
N SER A 32 38.00 0.33 -118.24
CA SER A 32 37.05 1.27 -117.61
C SER A 32 35.83 0.57 -117.01
N VAL A 33 35.35 -0.50 -117.65
CA VAL A 33 34.30 -1.37 -117.09
C VAL A 33 34.81 -2.14 -115.88
N LYS A 34 36.06 -2.63 -115.88
CA LYS A 34 36.68 -3.26 -114.71
C LYS A 34 36.85 -2.29 -113.54
N ASP A 35 37.29 -1.06 -113.80
CA ASP A 35 37.44 -0.02 -112.79
C ASP A 35 36.08 0.37 -112.21
N ARG A 36 35.05 0.52 -113.06
CA ARG A 36 33.67 0.76 -112.62
C ARG A 36 33.09 -0.41 -111.80
N ALA A 37 33.42 -1.65 -112.16
CA ALA A 37 33.02 -2.82 -111.38
C ALA A 37 33.73 -2.86 -110.03
N ALA A 38 35.00 -2.46 -109.95
CA ALA A 38 35.74 -2.34 -108.69
C ALA A 38 35.18 -1.22 -107.81
N GLU A 39 34.84 -0.06 -108.38
CA GLU A 39 34.21 1.06 -107.67
C GLU A 39 32.83 0.66 -107.10
N LEU A 40 31.99 -0.01 -107.89
CA LEU A 40 30.71 -0.53 -107.40
C LEU A 40 30.88 -1.59 -106.31
N GLN A 41 31.92 -2.42 -106.40
CA GLN A 41 32.25 -3.40 -105.37
C GLN A 41 32.73 -2.72 -104.07
N GLU A 42 33.52 -1.66 -104.17
CA GLU A 42 33.95 -0.84 -103.03
C GLU A 42 32.77 -0.11 -102.40
N GLN A 43 31.91 0.52 -103.21
CA GLN A 43 30.66 1.14 -102.75
C GLN A 43 29.76 0.13 -102.03
N LEU A 44 29.53 -1.05 -102.63
CA LEU A 44 28.78 -2.13 -101.99
C LEU A 44 29.44 -2.59 -100.68
N SER A 45 30.77 -2.61 -100.61
CA SER A 45 31.50 -2.93 -99.38
C SER A 45 31.33 -1.84 -98.31
N SER A 46 31.35 -0.56 -98.69
CA SER A 46 31.13 0.58 -97.80
C SER A 46 29.69 0.62 -97.28
N GLU A 47 28.70 0.37 -98.15
CA GLU A 47 27.29 0.25 -97.75
C GLU A 47 27.08 -0.94 -96.81
N LYS A 48 27.74 -2.08 -97.05
CA LYS A 48 27.71 -3.21 -96.12
C LYS A 48 28.29 -2.86 -94.75
N MET A 49 29.35 -2.06 -94.70
CA MET A 49 29.95 -1.59 -93.45
C MET A 49 28.99 -0.64 -92.71
N VAL A 50 28.43 0.36 -93.39
CA VAL A 50 27.43 1.29 -92.79
C VAL A 50 26.20 0.53 -92.31
N VAL A 51 25.69 -0.44 -93.07
CA VAL A 51 24.57 -1.28 -92.64
C VAL A 51 24.93 -2.12 -91.41
N ALA A 52 26.17 -2.60 -91.31
CA ALA A 52 26.64 -3.32 -90.12
C ALA A 52 26.73 -2.39 -88.90
N GLU A 53 27.24 -1.17 -89.07
CA GLU A 53 27.29 -0.13 -88.04
C GLU A 53 25.88 0.24 -87.55
N LEU A 54 24.96 0.56 -88.46
CA LEU A 54 23.56 0.87 -88.12
C LEU A 54 22.85 -0.31 -87.42
N LYS A 55 23.15 -1.55 -87.81
CA LYS A 55 22.64 -2.74 -87.10
C LYS A 55 23.21 -2.86 -85.69
N SER A 56 24.48 -2.51 -85.50
CA SER A 56 25.12 -2.50 -84.18
C SER A 56 24.57 -1.40 -83.27
N GLU A 57 24.37 -0.19 -83.79
CA GLU A 57 23.73 0.93 -83.08
C GLU A 57 22.26 0.61 -82.73
N LEU A 58 21.53 0.00 -83.66
CA LEU A 58 20.16 -0.46 -83.39
C LEU A 58 20.15 -1.54 -82.30
N ALA A 59 21.12 -2.46 -82.29
CA ALA A 59 21.24 -3.46 -81.23
C ALA A 59 21.60 -2.82 -79.88
N GLN A 60 22.51 -1.84 -79.88
CA GLN A 60 22.92 -1.11 -78.69
C GLN A 60 21.76 -0.29 -78.10
N THR A 61 21.06 0.50 -78.91
CA THR A 61 19.90 1.29 -78.46
C THR A 61 18.76 0.42 -77.96
N LYS A 62 18.53 -0.75 -78.57
CA LYS A 62 17.58 -1.75 -78.05
C LYS A 62 17.98 -2.25 -76.67
N LEU A 63 19.26 -2.55 -76.45
CA LEU A 63 19.77 -3.00 -75.16
C LEU A 63 19.68 -1.89 -74.10
N GLU A 64 20.01 -0.64 -74.45
CA GLU A 64 19.87 0.53 -73.57
C GLU A 64 18.40 0.77 -73.19
N LEU A 65 17.47 0.65 -74.14
CA LEU A 65 16.04 0.75 -73.86
C LEU A 65 15.56 -0.40 -72.95
N GLU A 66 16.02 -1.63 -73.17
CA GLU A 66 15.65 -2.76 -72.33
C GLU A 66 16.19 -2.62 -70.89
N THR A 67 17.43 -2.16 -70.74
CA THR A 67 18.06 -1.96 -69.43
C THR A 67 17.41 -0.80 -68.67
N THR A 68 17.08 0.31 -69.33
CA THR A 68 16.34 1.44 -68.73
C THR A 68 14.91 1.04 -68.36
N LEU A 69 14.22 0.25 -69.19
CA LEU A 69 12.88 -0.28 -68.86
C LEU A 69 12.91 -1.21 -67.65
N LYS A 70 13.93 -2.08 -67.54
CA LYS A 70 14.16 -2.92 -66.36
C LYS A 70 14.42 -2.07 -65.11
N ALA A 71 15.21 -1.01 -65.22
CA ALA A 71 15.47 -0.08 -64.11
C ALA A 71 14.19 0.66 -63.67
N GLN A 72 13.40 1.16 -64.63
CA GLN A 72 12.10 1.79 -64.33
C GLN A 72 11.14 0.83 -63.64
N HIS A 73 11.05 -0.41 -64.09
CA HIS A 73 10.21 -1.41 -63.44
C HIS A 73 10.68 -1.74 -62.01
N LYS A 74 12.00 -1.75 -61.76
CA LYS A 74 12.56 -1.88 -60.41
C LYS A 74 12.16 -0.70 -59.52
N HIS A 75 12.29 0.52 -60.01
CA HIS A 75 11.89 1.72 -59.25
C HIS A 75 10.38 1.79 -59.00
N LEU A 76 9.54 1.35 -59.94
CA LEU A 76 8.09 1.25 -59.71
C LEU A 76 7.77 0.26 -58.58
N LYS A 77 8.45 -0.90 -58.53
CA LYS A 77 8.31 -1.86 -57.43
C LYS A 77 8.77 -1.29 -56.09
N GLU A 78 9.88 -0.56 -56.07
CA GLU A 78 10.37 0.13 -54.85
C GLU A 78 9.37 1.20 -54.38
N LEU A 79 8.80 1.98 -55.30
CA LEU A 79 7.76 2.97 -54.98
C LEU A 79 6.48 2.33 -54.44
N GLU A 80 6.05 1.20 -54.99
CA GLU A 80 4.92 0.44 -54.46
C GLU A 80 5.20 -0.08 -53.05
N ALA A 81 6.41 -0.58 -52.79
CA ALA A 81 6.83 -1.00 -51.45
C ALA A 81 6.81 0.17 -50.45
N PHE A 82 7.36 1.33 -50.81
CA PHE A 82 7.30 2.52 -49.96
C PHE A 82 5.87 3.02 -49.73
N ARG A 83 4.99 2.95 -50.73
CA ARG A 83 3.57 3.31 -50.56
C ARG A 83 2.87 2.41 -49.55
N LEU A 84 3.15 1.11 -49.57
CA LEU A 84 2.62 0.17 -48.59
C LEU A 84 3.17 0.47 -47.19
N GLU A 85 4.48 0.70 -47.06
CA GLU A 85 5.08 1.07 -45.77
C GLU A 85 4.52 2.37 -45.20
N VAL A 86 4.33 3.41 -46.04
CA VAL A 86 3.70 4.66 -45.62
C VAL A 86 2.26 4.44 -45.18
N LYS A 87 1.51 3.56 -45.87
CA LYS A 87 0.16 3.19 -45.47
C LYS A 87 0.16 2.50 -44.10
N ASP A 88 1.01 1.48 -43.92
CA ASP A 88 1.12 0.75 -42.66
C ASP A 88 1.51 1.68 -41.50
N LYS A 89 2.43 2.63 -41.74
CA LYS A 89 2.79 3.66 -40.76
C LYS A 89 1.67 4.64 -40.46
N THR A 90 0.85 4.97 -41.46
CA THR A 90 -0.33 5.82 -41.27
C THR A 90 -1.38 5.12 -40.41
N ASP A 91 -1.63 3.83 -40.68
CA ASP A 91 -2.53 3.00 -39.89
C ASP A 91 -2.02 2.82 -38.44
N GLU A 92 -0.71 2.63 -38.26
CA GLU A 92 -0.06 2.59 -36.94
C GLU A 92 -0.25 3.92 -36.17
N VAL A 93 -0.07 5.06 -36.83
CA VAL A 93 -0.28 6.39 -36.22
C VAL A 93 -1.75 6.58 -35.84
N HIS A 94 -2.71 6.15 -36.67
CA HIS A 94 -4.12 6.20 -36.34
C HIS A 94 -4.45 5.34 -35.10
N LEU A 95 -3.92 4.12 -35.04
CA LEU A 95 -4.09 3.26 -33.87
C LEU A 95 -3.50 3.90 -32.60
N LEU A 96 -2.28 4.45 -32.68
CA LEU A 96 -1.66 5.16 -31.56
C LEU A 96 -2.48 6.38 -31.13
N ASN A 97 -3.06 7.12 -32.07
CA ASN A 97 -3.92 8.25 -31.75
C ASN A 97 -5.21 7.82 -31.03
N ASP A 98 -5.83 6.72 -31.44
CA ASP A 98 -7.00 6.15 -30.75
C ASP A 98 -6.67 5.66 -29.35
N THR A 99 -5.50 5.01 -29.17
CA THR A 99 -5.03 4.62 -27.85
C THR A 99 -4.77 5.83 -26.95
N LEU A 100 -4.13 6.89 -27.47
CA LEU A 100 -3.91 8.14 -26.74
C LEU A 100 -5.25 8.79 -26.34
N ALA A 101 -6.24 8.83 -27.22
CA ALA A 101 -7.56 9.34 -26.91
C ALA A 101 -8.24 8.52 -25.80
N SER A 102 -8.09 7.19 -25.83
CA SER A 102 -8.62 6.30 -24.80
C SER A 102 -7.94 6.51 -23.44
N GLU A 103 -6.62 6.70 -23.41
CA GLU A 103 -5.85 7.00 -22.19
C GLU A 103 -6.19 8.38 -21.63
N GLN A 104 -6.37 9.39 -22.48
CA GLN A 104 -6.87 10.71 -22.05
C GLN A 104 -8.27 10.61 -21.42
N LYS A 105 -9.16 9.78 -21.99
CA LYS A 105 -10.48 9.55 -21.40
C LYS A 105 -10.37 8.90 -20.02
N LYS A 106 -9.57 7.83 -19.89
CA LYS A 106 -9.29 7.18 -18.60
C LYS A 106 -8.71 8.16 -17.58
N SER A 107 -7.79 9.03 -17.99
CA SER A 107 -7.20 10.06 -17.13
C SER A 107 -8.26 11.03 -16.58
N ARG A 108 -9.21 11.49 -17.41
CA ARG A 108 -10.32 12.34 -16.96
C ARG A 108 -11.27 11.60 -16.01
N GLU A 109 -11.56 10.32 -16.27
CA GLU A 109 -12.38 9.49 -15.40
C GLU A 109 -11.73 9.28 -14.02
N LEU A 110 -10.42 9.01 -13.99
CA LEU A 110 -9.64 8.91 -12.75
C LEU A 110 -9.61 10.24 -11.99
N GLN A 111 -9.45 11.37 -12.69
CA GLN A 111 -9.49 12.69 -12.07
C GLN A 111 -10.86 12.96 -11.45
N TRP A 112 -11.95 12.66 -12.15
CA TRP A 112 -13.30 12.80 -11.61
C TRP A 112 -13.55 11.88 -10.40
N ALA A 113 -13.06 10.63 -10.45
CA ALA A 113 -13.16 9.70 -9.32
C ALA A 113 -12.40 10.22 -8.09
N LEU A 114 -11.20 10.78 -8.30
CA LEU A 114 -10.40 11.39 -7.23
C LEU A 114 -11.09 12.62 -6.62
N GLU A 115 -11.68 13.50 -7.43
CA GLU A 115 -12.46 14.64 -6.94
C GLU A 115 -13.72 14.20 -6.18
N LYS A 116 -14.39 13.15 -6.65
CA LYS A 116 -15.54 12.55 -5.97
C LYS A 116 -15.15 11.97 -4.61
N GLU A 117 -14.03 11.26 -4.52
CA GLU A 117 -13.53 10.74 -3.23
C GLU A 117 -13.08 11.86 -2.30
N LYS A 118 -12.45 12.93 -2.80
CA LYS A 118 -12.15 14.13 -2.00
C LYS A 118 -13.42 14.78 -1.43
N ALA A 119 -14.47 14.90 -2.24
CA ALA A 119 -15.74 15.46 -1.78
C ALA A 119 -16.48 14.54 -0.79
N LYS A 120 -16.31 13.22 -0.88
CA LYS A 120 -16.80 12.29 0.14
C LYS A 120 -16.00 12.39 1.43
N LEU A 121 -14.67 12.44 1.35
CA LEU A 121 -13.81 12.59 2.51
C LEU A 121 -14.13 13.88 3.27
N GLY A 122 -14.25 15.02 2.57
CA GLY A 122 -14.63 16.28 3.20
C GLY A 122 -15.99 16.21 3.93
N ARG A 123 -16.99 15.56 3.32
CA ARG A 123 -18.29 15.34 3.98
C ARG A 123 -18.20 14.40 5.18
N ASN A 124 -17.36 13.37 5.11
CA ASN A 124 -17.14 12.48 6.25
C ASN A 124 -16.45 13.24 7.40
N GLU A 125 -15.40 14.01 7.11
CA GLU A 125 -14.72 14.84 8.11
C GLU A 125 -15.65 15.87 8.76
N GLU A 126 -16.61 16.42 8.00
CA GLU A 126 -17.60 17.35 8.53
C GLU A 126 -18.61 16.65 9.45
N ARG A 127 -19.13 15.48 9.07
CA ARG A 127 -19.94 14.65 9.98
C ARG A 127 -19.19 14.23 11.23
N ASP A 128 -17.93 13.83 11.10
CA ASP A 128 -17.10 13.45 12.25
C ASP A 128 -16.91 14.64 13.21
N LYS A 129 -16.78 15.87 12.67
CA LYS A 129 -16.75 17.08 13.49
C LYS A 129 -18.08 17.33 14.19
N GLU A 130 -19.20 17.23 13.49
CA GLU A 130 -20.54 17.37 14.07
C GLU A 130 -20.75 16.35 15.21
N GLU A 131 -20.44 15.07 14.99
CA GLU A 131 -20.52 14.03 16.01
C GLU A 131 -19.63 14.32 17.22
N LEU A 132 -18.40 14.83 16.99
CA LEU A 132 -17.51 15.24 18.07
C LEU A 132 -18.06 16.44 18.86
N GLU A 133 -18.71 17.40 18.20
CA GLU A 133 -19.35 18.53 18.85
C GLU A 133 -20.55 18.09 19.71
N ASP A 134 -21.38 17.17 19.22
CA ASP A 134 -22.49 16.59 19.96
C ASP A 134 -22.03 15.80 21.19
N LEU A 135 -20.97 14.99 21.03
CA LEU A 135 -20.35 14.26 22.14
C LEU A 135 -19.75 15.22 23.16
N LYS A 136 -19.12 16.30 22.71
CA LYS A 136 -18.59 17.35 23.59
C LYS A 136 -19.69 18.05 24.37
N PHE A 137 -20.82 18.36 23.73
CA PHE A 137 -21.99 18.94 24.41
C PHE A 137 -22.57 17.98 25.45
N SER A 138 -22.70 16.70 25.11
CA SER A 138 -23.16 15.65 26.01
C SER A 138 -22.22 15.47 27.21
N LEU A 139 -20.91 15.48 26.97
CA LEU A 139 -19.88 15.38 28.01
C LEU A 139 -19.94 16.59 28.95
N GLU A 140 -20.09 17.79 28.43
CA GLU A 140 -20.21 19.00 29.24
C GLU A 140 -21.48 18.96 30.09
N GLY A 141 -22.60 18.50 29.53
CA GLY A 141 -23.83 18.24 30.28
C GLY A 141 -23.63 17.22 31.41
N GLN A 142 -22.89 16.13 31.18
CA GLN A 142 -22.56 15.17 32.24
C GLN A 142 -21.64 15.76 33.31
N LYS A 143 -20.65 16.57 32.93
CA LYS A 143 -19.80 17.28 33.90
C LYS A 143 -20.61 18.21 34.79
N GLN A 144 -21.54 18.97 34.22
CA GLN A 144 -22.43 19.84 35.00
C GLN A 144 -23.29 19.05 35.99
N ARG A 145 -23.86 17.90 35.58
CA ARG A 145 -24.59 17.01 36.51
C ARG A 145 -23.69 16.47 37.61
N ASN A 146 -22.45 16.09 37.29
CA ASN A 146 -21.49 15.62 38.29
C ASN A 146 -21.14 16.71 39.31
N ILE A 147 -20.96 17.96 38.86
CA ILE A 147 -20.76 19.12 39.74
C ILE A 147 -21.97 19.32 40.66
N GLN A 148 -23.19 19.24 40.13
CA GLN A 148 -24.42 19.36 40.94
C GLN A 148 -24.54 18.24 41.98
N LEU A 149 -24.25 16.99 41.60
CA LEU A 149 -24.26 15.85 42.51
C LEU A 149 -23.19 15.97 43.61
N ASN A 150 -21.98 16.43 43.27
CA ASN A 150 -20.93 16.69 44.26
C ASN A 150 -21.34 17.78 45.25
N LEU A 151 -22.01 18.85 44.79
CA LEU A 151 -22.52 19.89 45.67
C LEU A 151 -23.58 19.34 46.64
N LEU A 152 -24.53 18.54 46.14
CA LEU A 152 -25.55 17.90 46.98
C LEU A 152 -24.94 16.91 47.97
N LEU A 153 -23.92 16.15 47.55
CA LEU A 153 -23.20 15.24 48.42
C LEU A 153 -22.49 16.00 49.55
N GLU A 154 -21.86 17.12 49.24
CA GLU A 154 -21.18 17.94 50.25
C GLU A 154 -22.18 18.56 51.24
N GLN A 155 -23.34 19.01 50.75
CA GLN A 155 -24.44 19.45 51.61
C GLN A 155 -24.93 18.33 52.54
N GLN A 156 -25.08 17.10 52.03
CA GLN A 156 -25.49 15.95 52.86
C GLN A 156 -24.44 15.60 53.93
N LYS A 157 -23.15 15.65 53.59
CA LYS A 157 -22.08 15.45 54.57
C LYS A 157 -22.10 16.52 55.67
N GLN A 158 -22.34 17.77 55.29
CA GLN A 158 -22.44 18.87 56.25
C GLN A 158 -23.61 18.65 57.22
N LEU A 159 -24.80 18.30 56.71
CA LEU A 159 -25.95 17.97 57.55
C LEU A 159 -25.72 16.76 58.45
N LEU A 160 -25.01 15.73 57.96
CA LEU A 160 -24.64 14.57 58.76
C LEU A 160 -23.71 14.97 59.92
N ASN A 161 -22.70 15.79 59.65
CA ASN A 161 -21.79 16.31 60.68
C ASN A 161 -22.55 17.15 61.72
N GLU A 162 -23.44 18.06 61.29
CA GLU A 162 -24.26 18.86 62.20
C GLU A 162 -25.16 17.98 63.09
N SER A 163 -25.73 16.89 62.55
CA SER A 163 -26.50 15.92 63.34
C SER A 163 -25.61 15.14 64.31
N GLN A 164 -24.41 14.75 63.89
CA GLN A 164 -23.45 14.04 64.72
C GLN A 164 -23.00 14.91 65.90
N GLU A 165 -22.66 16.18 65.67
CA GLU A 165 -22.32 17.15 66.72
C GLU A 165 -23.48 17.35 67.72
N LYS A 166 -24.73 17.36 67.24
CA LYS A 166 -25.92 17.40 68.11
C LYS A 166 -26.06 16.14 68.97
N ILE A 167 -25.82 14.96 68.41
CA ILE A 167 -25.84 13.70 69.16
C ILE A 167 -24.72 13.67 70.20
N GLU A 168 -23.51 14.12 69.84
CA GLU A 168 -22.37 14.17 70.75
C GLU A 168 -22.59 15.17 71.88
N SER A 169 -23.11 16.37 71.59
CA SER A 169 -23.47 17.35 72.63
C SER A 169 -24.56 16.84 73.57
N GLN A 170 -25.61 16.19 73.05
CA GLN A 170 -26.63 15.54 73.89
C GLN A 170 -26.04 14.40 74.74
N ARG A 171 -25.16 13.58 74.16
CA ARG A 171 -24.46 12.52 74.89
C ARG A 171 -23.65 13.09 76.06
N VAL A 172 -22.87 14.13 75.82
CA VAL A 172 -22.08 14.80 76.87
C VAL A 172 -22.97 15.38 77.97
N LEU A 173 -24.11 15.97 77.62
CA LEU A 173 -25.08 16.46 78.60
C LEU A 173 -25.67 15.33 79.44
N HIS A 174 -26.06 14.21 78.82
CA HIS A 174 -26.57 13.05 79.54
C HIS A 174 -25.51 12.41 80.44
N ASP A 175 -24.26 12.30 79.98
CA ASP A 175 -23.16 11.80 80.79
C ASP A 175 -22.89 12.71 82.00
N ALA A 176 -22.97 14.03 81.82
CA ALA A 176 -22.88 14.99 82.92
C ALA A 176 -24.02 14.83 83.93
N GLN A 177 -25.27 14.71 83.47
CA GLN A 177 -26.43 14.45 84.34
C GLN A 177 -26.30 13.13 85.10
N LEU A 178 -25.86 12.05 84.43
CA LEU A 178 -25.60 10.77 85.08
C LEU A 178 -24.50 10.88 86.14
N SER A 179 -23.47 11.70 85.90
CA SER A 179 -22.42 11.95 86.90
C SER A 179 -22.95 12.72 88.11
N GLU A 180 -23.85 13.69 87.89
CA GLU A 180 -24.50 14.45 88.95
C GLU A 180 -25.43 13.58 89.79
N GLU A 181 -26.28 12.76 89.16
CA GLU A 181 -27.16 11.81 89.84
C GLU A 181 -26.36 10.76 90.62
N ARG A 182 -25.25 10.27 90.06
CA ARG A 182 -24.31 9.41 90.81
C ARG A 182 -23.74 10.13 92.03
N GLY A 183 -23.38 11.40 91.90
CA GLY A 183 -22.93 12.25 93.02
C GLY A 183 -23.99 12.37 94.11
N ARG A 184 -25.22 12.74 93.75
CA ARG A 184 -26.37 12.82 94.68
C ARG A 184 -26.66 11.47 95.34
N ASN A 185 -26.55 10.37 94.61
CA ASN A 185 -26.76 9.03 95.15
C ASN A 185 -25.69 8.68 96.20
N LEU A 186 -24.42 9.01 95.93
CA LEU A 186 -23.33 8.87 96.90
C LEU A 186 -23.56 9.74 98.15
N GLU A 187 -24.02 10.98 97.99
CA GLU A 187 -24.38 11.85 99.11
C GLU A 187 -25.52 11.26 99.95
N LEU A 188 -26.61 10.81 99.31
CA LEU A 188 -27.73 10.15 99.99
C LEU A 188 -27.30 8.86 100.69
N GLN A 189 -26.39 8.09 100.09
CA GLN A 189 -25.82 6.90 100.71
C GLN A 189 -25.05 7.25 101.98
N VAL A 190 -24.24 8.31 101.96
CA VAL A 190 -23.53 8.80 103.15
C VAL A 190 -24.52 9.25 104.23
N LEU A 191 -25.57 9.99 103.86
CA LEU A 191 -26.62 10.41 104.80
C LEU A 191 -27.36 9.22 105.41
N LEU A 192 -27.75 8.23 104.60
CA LEU A 192 -28.40 7.02 105.08
C LEU A 192 -27.50 6.24 106.04
N GLU A 193 -26.21 6.11 105.75
CA GLU A 193 -25.27 5.46 106.68
C GLU A 193 -25.12 6.26 107.98
N SER A 194 -25.09 7.59 107.91
CA SER A 194 -25.07 8.45 109.11
C SER A 194 -26.34 8.28 109.96
N GLU A 195 -27.51 8.18 109.34
CA GLU A 195 -28.77 7.98 110.03
C GLU A 195 -28.89 6.56 110.60
N LYS A 196 -28.38 5.53 109.89
CA LYS A 196 -28.25 4.17 110.45
C LYS A 196 -27.34 4.15 111.68
N VAL A 197 -26.27 4.96 111.70
CA VAL A 197 -25.44 5.13 112.91
C VAL A 197 -26.28 5.77 114.03
N ARG A 198 -26.99 6.87 113.73
CA ARG A 198 -27.86 7.56 114.70
C ARG A 198 -28.98 6.68 115.26
N ILE A 199 -29.62 5.86 114.43
CA ILE A 199 -30.65 4.90 114.87
C ILE A 199 -30.04 3.84 115.77
N ARG A 200 -28.83 3.33 115.47
CA ARG A 200 -28.12 2.39 116.35
C ARG A 200 -27.80 3.04 117.71
N GLU A 201 -27.42 4.31 117.71
CA GLU A 201 -27.23 5.09 118.93
C GLU A 201 -28.54 5.23 119.70
N MET A 202 -29.64 5.64 119.04
CA MET A 202 -30.95 5.81 119.67
C MET A 202 -31.58 4.49 120.13
N SER A 203 -31.43 3.39 119.39
CA SER A 203 -31.91 2.08 119.84
C SER A 203 -31.17 1.68 121.10
N SER A 204 -29.86 1.95 121.18
CA SER A 204 -29.10 1.72 122.40
C SER A 204 -29.57 2.60 123.57
N THR A 205 -30.04 3.83 123.33
CA THR A 205 -30.61 4.68 124.40
C THR A 205 -32.02 4.23 124.77
N LEU A 206 -32.84 3.82 123.80
CA LEU A 206 -34.18 3.32 124.03
C LEU A 206 -34.17 1.97 124.76
N ASP A 207 -33.20 1.10 124.48
CA ASP A 207 -33.06 -0.16 125.21
C ASP A 207 -32.71 0.12 126.69
N ARG A 208 -31.83 1.09 126.95
CA ARG A 208 -31.59 1.61 128.32
C ARG A 208 -32.84 2.22 128.94
N GLU A 209 -33.64 2.97 128.18
CA GLU A 209 -34.92 3.51 128.68
C GLU A 209 -35.97 2.43 128.88
N ARG A 210 -36.06 1.39 128.05
CA ARG A 210 -36.99 0.27 128.24
C ARG A 210 -36.64 -0.54 129.47
N GLU A 211 -35.35 -0.69 129.76
CA GLU A 211 -34.90 -1.17 131.06
C GLU A 211 -35.44 -0.29 132.21
N LEU A 212 -35.43 1.05 132.05
CA LEU A 212 -36.01 2.00 133.02
C LEU A 212 -37.55 2.04 133.02
N HIS A 213 -38.22 1.80 131.89
CA HIS A 213 -39.67 1.91 131.72
C HIS A 213 -40.39 0.61 132.08
N ALA A 214 -39.71 -0.54 131.96
CA ALA A 214 -40.09 -1.79 132.60
C ALA A 214 -40.13 -1.65 134.14
N HIS A 215 -39.49 -0.62 134.71
CA HIS A 215 -39.65 -0.25 136.12
C HIS A 215 -40.86 0.68 136.40
N LEU A 216 -41.52 1.27 135.38
CA LEU A 216 -42.52 2.33 135.55
C LEU A 216 -43.93 2.02 134.97
N GLN A 217 -44.14 0.94 134.22
CA GLN A 217 -45.46 0.54 133.69
C GLN A 217 -46.32 -0.24 134.70
N SER A 218 -46.53 0.36 135.88
CA SER A 218 -47.65 0.05 136.78
C SER A 218 -48.44 1.35 137.03
N SER A 219 -49.24 1.81 136.07
CA SER A 219 -50.53 2.52 136.30
C SER A 219 -51.12 3.14 135.02
N ASP A 220 -52.44 3.07 135.01
CA ASP A 220 -53.53 3.36 134.06
C ASP A 220 -53.66 4.73 133.33
N ASP A 221 -54.30 4.60 132.15
CA ASP A 221 -55.60 5.14 131.68
C ASP A 221 -55.89 6.63 131.33
N SER A 222 -56.64 6.73 130.21
CA SER A 222 -57.77 7.61 129.88
C SER A 222 -57.60 8.85 128.96
N GLY A 223 -58.54 8.98 128.00
CA GLY A 223 -59.21 10.25 127.69
C GLY A 223 -59.16 10.82 126.25
N GLN A 224 -60.29 10.74 125.52
CA GLN A 224 -60.72 11.57 124.36
C GLN A 224 -60.80 13.10 124.70
N PRO A 225 -61.22 14.12 123.84
CA PRO A 225 -62.02 14.13 122.58
C PRO A 225 -61.73 15.25 121.51
N ARG A 226 -62.52 15.27 120.40
CA ARG A 226 -62.71 16.30 119.31
C ARG A 226 -63.32 17.62 119.86
N PRO A 227 -63.34 18.84 119.20
CA PRO A 227 -64.05 19.12 117.91
C PRO A 227 -63.75 20.41 117.04
N SER A 228 -64.37 20.45 115.84
CA SER A 228 -65.00 21.59 115.08
C SER A 228 -64.27 22.70 114.25
N LEU A 229 -64.92 23.06 113.12
CA LEU A 229 -64.62 23.92 111.94
C LEU A 229 -64.97 25.43 112.10
N PRO A 230 -64.49 26.30 111.17
CA PRO A 230 -65.22 27.47 110.66
C PRO A 230 -65.38 27.51 109.11
N SER A 231 -66.46 28.11 108.60
CA SER A 231 -67.11 27.79 107.32
C SER A 231 -67.13 28.90 106.24
N GLU A 232 -66.18 29.85 106.23
CA GLU A 232 -66.22 31.00 105.30
C GLU A 232 -65.04 31.08 104.32
N ASP A 233 -63.82 30.78 104.79
CA ASP A 233 -62.64 30.60 103.92
C ASP A 233 -62.82 29.43 102.95
N LEU A 234 -63.60 28.42 103.38
CA LEU A 234 -63.97 27.28 102.55
C LEU A 234 -64.74 27.70 101.29
N LEU A 235 -65.60 28.72 101.37
CA LEU A 235 -66.40 29.15 100.22
C LEU A 235 -65.58 29.93 99.19
N LYS A 236 -64.65 30.79 99.64
CA LYS A 236 -63.72 31.51 98.73
C LYS A 236 -62.73 30.55 98.08
N GLU A 237 -62.24 29.58 98.84
CA GLU A 237 -61.40 28.51 98.29
C GLU A 237 -62.18 27.68 97.28
N LEU A 238 -63.45 27.33 97.54
CA LEU A 238 -64.30 26.63 96.57
C LEU A 238 -64.55 27.43 95.28
N GLN A 239 -64.67 28.75 95.37
CA GLN A 239 -64.86 29.61 94.19
C GLN A 239 -63.57 29.75 93.36
N LYS A 240 -62.42 29.92 94.03
CA LYS A 240 -61.10 29.90 93.38
C LYS A 240 -60.81 28.55 92.72
N GLN A 241 -61.11 27.45 93.43
CA GLN A 241 -61.05 26.09 92.88
C GLN A 241 -61.92 25.98 91.64
N LEU A 242 -63.14 26.53 91.67
CA LEU A 242 -64.02 26.51 90.50
C LEU A 242 -63.41 27.26 89.30
N GLU A 243 -62.83 28.44 89.48
CA GLU A 243 -62.18 29.22 88.41
C GLU A 243 -60.91 28.53 87.87
N GLU A 244 -60.11 27.91 88.74
CA GLU A 244 -58.97 27.09 88.35
C GLU A 244 -59.43 25.86 87.54
N LYS A 245 -60.54 25.21 87.94
CA LYS A 245 -61.13 24.10 87.18
C LYS A 245 -61.62 24.57 85.81
N HIS A 246 -62.25 25.75 85.71
CA HIS A 246 -62.68 26.30 84.42
C HIS A 246 -61.50 26.63 83.51
N SER A 247 -60.44 27.26 84.05
CA SER A 247 -59.22 27.55 83.30
C SER A 247 -58.56 26.27 82.80
N ARG A 248 -58.50 25.24 83.63
CA ARG A 248 -57.99 23.92 83.26
C ARG A 248 -58.82 23.25 82.17
N ILE A 249 -60.15 23.40 82.20
CA ILE A 249 -61.04 22.89 81.14
C ILE A 249 -60.74 23.59 79.80
N VAL A 250 -60.53 24.91 79.80
CA VAL A 250 -60.19 25.66 78.57
C VAL A 250 -58.83 25.24 78.00
N GLU A 251 -57.82 25.07 78.84
CA GLU A 251 -56.52 24.52 78.41
C GLU A 251 -56.66 23.13 77.79
N LEU A 252 -57.39 22.23 78.45
CA LEU A 252 -57.64 20.88 77.93
C LEU A 252 -58.39 20.93 76.60
N LEU A 253 -59.35 21.86 76.42
CA LEU A 253 -60.03 22.04 75.15
C LEU A 253 -59.07 22.51 74.05
N ASN A 254 -58.20 23.49 74.33
CA ASN A 254 -57.19 23.96 73.38
C ASN A 254 -56.18 22.86 73.02
N GLU A 255 -55.73 22.07 74.01
CA GLU A 255 -54.88 20.90 73.78
C GLU A 255 -55.61 19.90 72.88
N THR A 256 -56.88 19.58 73.16
CA THR A 256 -57.65 18.63 72.31
C THR A 256 -57.89 19.15 70.89
N GLU A 257 -58.08 20.45 70.70
CA GLU A 257 -58.22 21.06 69.38
C GLU A 257 -56.91 20.99 68.60
N LYS A 258 -55.78 21.31 69.26
CA LYS A 258 -54.45 21.16 68.69
C LYS A 258 -54.16 19.70 68.30
N TYR A 259 -54.44 18.74 69.18
CA TYR A 259 -54.29 17.30 68.87
C TYR A 259 -55.18 16.88 67.69
N LYS A 260 -56.39 17.41 67.56
CA LYS A 260 -57.27 17.14 66.41
C LYS A 260 -56.68 17.70 65.11
N LEU A 261 -56.15 18.92 65.12
CA LEU A 261 -55.49 19.53 63.95
C LEU A 261 -54.22 18.77 63.56
N ASP A 262 -53.36 18.45 64.51
CA ASP A 262 -52.13 17.69 64.27
C ASP A 262 -52.44 16.28 63.73
N SER A 263 -53.50 15.63 64.25
CA SER A 263 -53.99 14.34 63.76
C SER A 263 -54.52 14.43 62.32
N LEU A 264 -55.27 15.48 61.99
CA LEU A 264 -55.76 15.73 60.63
C LEU A 264 -54.63 16.03 59.65
N GLN A 265 -53.65 16.85 60.05
CA GLN A 265 -52.48 17.17 59.23
C GLN A 265 -51.63 15.92 58.96
N THR A 266 -51.39 15.11 59.99
CA THR A 266 -50.69 13.82 59.86
C THR A 266 -51.46 12.88 58.94
N ARG A 267 -52.78 12.78 59.09
CA ARG A 267 -53.64 11.97 58.22
C ARG A 267 -53.60 12.43 56.76
N GLN A 268 -53.64 13.74 56.52
CA GLN A 268 -53.55 14.29 55.17
C GLN A 268 -52.18 14.02 54.53
N GLN A 269 -51.10 14.13 55.31
CA GLN A 269 -49.75 13.80 54.85
C GLN A 269 -49.64 12.31 54.48
N MET A 270 -50.12 11.43 55.35
CA MET A 270 -50.15 9.98 55.08
C MET A 270 -50.95 9.64 53.82
N GLU A 271 -52.04 10.35 53.53
CA GLU A 271 -52.82 10.13 52.30
C GLU A 271 -52.05 10.61 51.04
N LYS A 272 -51.33 11.73 51.13
CA LYS A 272 -50.43 12.19 50.05
C LYS A 272 -49.31 11.17 49.79
N ASP A 273 -48.67 10.70 50.84
CA ASP A 273 -47.60 9.70 50.75
C ASP A 273 -48.12 8.37 50.19
N ARG A 274 -49.33 7.96 50.60
CA ARG A 274 -50.02 6.79 50.02
C ARG A 274 -50.35 6.97 48.54
N GLN A 275 -50.68 8.19 48.10
CA GLN A 275 -50.92 8.47 46.69
C GLN A 275 -49.63 8.45 45.88
N VAL A 276 -48.54 9.02 46.40
CA VAL A 276 -47.21 8.96 45.76
C VAL A 276 -46.75 7.52 45.66
N HIS A 277 -46.85 6.74 46.74
CA HIS A 277 -46.44 5.34 46.74
C HIS A 277 -47.24 4.50 45.72
N ARG A 278 -48.55 4.74 45.60
CA ARG A 278 -49.37 4.09 44.56
C ARG A 278 -48.89 4.43 43.15
N LYS A 279 -48.56 5.69 42.88
CA LYS A 279 -48.03 6.11 41.56
C LYS A 279 -46.66 5.49 41.28
N THR A 280 -45.74 5.50 42.24
CA THR A 280 -44.42 4.88 42.10
C THR A 280 -44.53 3.38 41.86
N LEU A 281 -45.40 2.69 42.61
CA LEU A 281 -45.62 1.27 42.41
C LEU A 281 -46.18 0.97 41.01
N GLN A 282 -47.10 1.82 40.52
CA GLN A 282 -47.63 1.67 39.16
C GLN A 282 -46.54 1.87 38.10
N THR A 283 -45.69 2.90 38.22
CA THR A 283 -44.61 3.12 37.26
C THR A 283 -43.57 1.99 37.27
N GLU A 284 -43.27 1.43 38.44
CA GLU A 284 -42.39 0.25 38.57
C GLU A 284 -43.03 -0.99 37.93
N GLN A 285 -44.34 -1.21 38.13
CA GLN A 285 -45.07 -2.29 37.47
C GLN A 285 -45.07 -2.14 35.95
N GLU A 286 -45.31 -0.93 35.43
CA GLU A 286 -45.27 -0.65 33.98
C GLU A 286 -43.87 -0.91 33.40
N ALA A 287 -42.81 -0.39 34.04
CA ALA A 287 -41.42 -0.65 33.65
C ALA A 287 -41.07 -2.15 33.68
N ASN A 288 -41.57 -2.88 34.69
CA ASN A 288 -41.38 -4.32 34.78
C ASN A 288 -42.12 -5.08 33.66
N THR A 289 -43.36 -4.70 33.32
CA THR A 289 -44.08 -5.31 32.19
C THR A 289 -43.40 -5.03 30.86
N GLU A 290 -42.82 -3.84 30.67
CA GLU A 290 -42.04 -3.52 29.47
C GLU A 290 -40.73 -4.33 29.42
N GLY A 291 -40.06 -4.48 30.57
CA GLY A 291 -38.90 -5.34 30.72
C GLY A 291 -39.20 -6.80 30.36
N GLN A 292 -40.34 -7.34 30.83
CA GLN A 292 -40.80 -8.69 30.49
C GLN A 292 -41.11 -8.84 28.99
N LYS A 293 -41.76 -7.85 28.36
CA LYS A 293 -41.99 -7.87 26.90
C LYS A 293 -40.68 -7.92 26.13
N LYS A 294 -39.70 -7.08 26.49
CA LYS A 294 -38.36 -7.07 25.87
C LYS A 294 -37.63 -8.40 26.10
N MET A 295 -37.76 -9.00 27.28
CA MET A 295 -37.20 -10.32 27.57
C MET A 295 -37.81 -11.39 26.66
N HIS A 296 -39.14 -11.42 26.49
CA HIS A 296 -39.81 -12.37 25.60
C HIS A 296 -39.46 -12.15 24.13
N GLU A 297 -39.34 -10.90 23.67
CA GLU A 297 -38.86 -10.59 22.32
C GLU A 297 -37.44 -11.09 22.08
N LEU A 298 -36.55 -10.92 23.06
CA LEU A 298 -35.18 -11.44 22.99
C LEU A 298 -35.15 -12.97 23.04
N GLN A 299 -36.00 -13.61 23.86
CA GLN A 299 -36.15 -15.07 23.88
C GLN A 299 -36.59 -15.60 22.52
N SER A 300 -37.62 -15.01 21.90
CA SER A 300 -38.07 -15.40 20.56
C SER A 300 -36.98 -15.23 19.50
N LYS A 301 -36.20 -14.14 19.56
CA LYS A 301 -35.03 -13.95 18.67
C LYS A 301 -33.96 -15.02 18.87
N VAL A 302 -33.70 -15.43 20.12
CA VAL A 302 -32.74 -16.50 20.43
C VAL A 302 -33.24 -17.85 19.90
N GLU A 303 -34.52 -18.17 20.07
CA GLU A 303 -35.13 -19.39 19.52
C GLU A 303 -35.06 -19.44 17.99
N ASP A 304 -35.33 -18.32 17.32
CA ASP A 304 -35.21 -18.23 15.86
C ASP A 304 -33.76 -18.40 15.39
N LEU A 305 -32.80 -17.80 16.11
CA LEU A 305 -31.37 -18.01 15.82
C LEU A 305 -30.94 -19.46 16.07
N GLN A 306 -31.48 -20.12 17.10
CA GLN A 306 -31.25 -21.54 17.35
C GLN A 306 -31.83 -22.40 16.23
N ARG A 307 -33.04 -22.10 15.75
CA ARG A 307 -33.67 -22.79 14.60
C ARG A 307 -32.82 -22.65 13.34
N GLN A 308 -32.36 -21.43 13.04
CA GLN A 308 -31.47 -21.17 11.90
C GLN A 308 -30.14 -21.90 12.03
N LEU A 309 -29.56 -21.97 13.24
CA LEU A 309 -28.34 -22.71 13.49
C LEU A 309 -28.54 -24.21 13.22
N GLU A 310 -29.66 -24.79 13.65
CA GLU A 310 -29.97 -26.20 13.45
C GLU A 310 -30.24 -26.52 11.96
N GLU A 311 -30.95 -25.65 11.25
CA GLU A 311 -31.09 -25.75 9.79
C GLU A 311 -29.73 -25.72 9.07
N LYS A 312 -28.80 -24.85 9.52
CA LYS A 312 -27.45 -24.79 8.96
C LYS A 312 -26.65 -26.05 9.28
N ARG A 313 -26.80 -26.62 10.48
CA ARG A 313 -26.18 -27.92 10.83
C ARG A 313 -26.69 -29.04 9.93
N GLN A 314 -28.00 -29.10 9.69
CA GLN A 314 -28.59 -30.07 8.77
C GLN A 314 -28.10 -29.88 7.33
N GLN A 315 -27.93 -28.64 6.86
CA GLN A 315 -27.36 -28.35 5.54
C GLN A 315 -25.91 -28.83 5.44
N VAL A 316 -25.09 -28.59 6.46
CA VAL A 316 -23.71 -29.09 6.52
C VAL A 316 -23.68 -30.62 6.50
N TYR A 317 -24.57 -31.28 7.23
CA TYR A 317 -24.67 -32.75 7.23
C TYR A 317 -25.02 -33.31 5.83
N LYS A 318 -25.94 -32.67 5.09
CA LYS A 318 -26.25 -33.06 3.71
C LYS A 318 -25.05 -32.91 2.78
N LEU A 319 -24.32 -31.79 2.89
CA LEU A 319 -23.11 -31.55 2.09
C LEU A 319 -21.98 -32.53 2.44
N ASP A 320 -21.85 -32.93 3.70
CA ASP A 320 -20.88 -33.97 4.11
C ASP A 320 -21.20 -35.33 3.47
N LEU A 321 -22.48 -35.71 3.42
CA LEU A 321 -22.93 -36.92 2.73
C LEU A 321 -22.68 -36.85 1.21
N GLU A 322 -22.95 -35.70 0.57
CA GLU A 322 -22.64 -35.48 -0.84
C GLU A 322 -21.13 -35.51 -1.11
N GLY A 323 -20.32 -34.93 -0.22
CA GLY A 323 -18.87 -35.00 -0.26
C GLY A 323 -18.37 -36.44 -0.22
N LYS A 324 -18.89 -37.26 0.69
CA LYS A 324 -18.58 -38.71 0.77
C LYS A 324 -19.01 -39.46 -0.50
N ARG A 325 -20.16 -39.12 -1.07
CA ARG A 325 -20.64 -39.73 -2.33
C ARG A 325 -19.71 -39.39 -3.50
N LEU A 326 -19.32 -38.12 -3.64
CA LEU A 326 -18.41 -37.67 -4.70
C LEU A 326 -17.01 -38.28 -4.52
N GLN A 327 -16.53 -38.38 -3.28
CA GLN A 327 -15.29 -39.08 -2.97
C GLN A 327 -15.34 -40.55 -3.41
N GLY A 328 -16.46 -41.25 -3.17
CA GLY A 328 -16.67 -42.62 -3.66
C GLY A 328 -16.66 -42.72 -5.19
N ILE A 329 -17.31 -41.78 -5.89
CA ILE A 329 -17.29 -41.73 -7.36
C ILE A 329 -15.87 -41.50 -7.90
N MET A 330 -15.10 -40.62 -7.25
CA MET A 330 -13.72 -40.35 -7.63
C MET A 330 -12.83 -41.59 -7.44
N GLN A 331 -12.98 -42.31 -6.33
CA GLN A 331 -12.27 -43.56 -6.09
C GLN A 331 -12.63 -44.63 -7.14
N GLU A 332 -13.92 -44.74 -7.49
CA GLU A 332 -14.36 -45.66 -8.55
C GLU A 332 -13.81 -45.24 -9.91
N PHE A 333 -13.76 -43.94 -10.22
CA PHE A 333 -13.16 -43.44 -11.45
C PHE A 333 -11.67 -43.75 -11.52
N GLN A 334 -10.92 -43.53 -10.44
CA GLN A 334 -9.50 -43.89 -10.34
C GLN A 334 -9.27 -45.39 -10.57
N LYS A 335 -10.11 -46.24 -9.95
CA LYS A 335 -10.05 -47.69 -10.16
C LYS A 335 -10.37 -48.07 -11.61
N GLN A 336 -11.37 -47.44 -12.22
CA GLN A 336 -11.74 -47.69 -13.60
C GLN A 336 -10.66 -47.22 -14.59
N GLU A 337 -9.94 -46.16 -14.25
CA GLU A 337 -8.80 -45.66 -15.02
C GLU A 337 -7.61 -46.63 -14.94
N LEU A 338 -7.30 -47.14 -13.75
CA LEU A 338 -6.34 -48.23 -13.53
C LEU A 338 -6.71 -49.49 -14.34
N GLU A 339 -7.96 -49.94 -14.28
CA GLU A 339 -8.43 -51.10 -15.07
C GLU A 339 -8.38 -50.85 -16.59
N ARG A 340 -8.61 -49.61 -17.04
CA ARG A 340 -8.46 -49.24 -18.46
C ARG A 340 -7.00 -49.27 -18.88
N GLU A 341 -6.10 -48.81 -18.02
CA GLU A 341 -4.67 -48.83 -18.30
C GLU A 341 -4.15 -50.26 -18.31
N GLU A 342 -4.56 -51.12 -17.37
CA GLU A 342 -4.28 -52.55 -17.42
C GLU A 342 -4.84 -53.23 -18.68
N LYS A 343 -6.02 -52.83 -19.18
CA LYS A 343 -6.56 -53.32 -20.46
C LYS A 343 -5.79 -52.81 -21.67
N ARG A 344 -5.21 -51.60 -21.62
CA ARG A 344 -4.31 -51.07 -22.66
C ARG A 344 -2.96 -51.77 -22.62
N GLU A 345 -2.43 -52.01 -21.44
CA GLU A 345 -1.23 -52.80 -21.18
C GLU A 345 -1.41 -54.23 -21.70
N SER A 346 -2.54 -54.86 -21.36
CA SER A 346 -2.90 -56.20 -21.83
C SER A 346 -3.04 -56.26 -23.34
N ARG A 347 -3.58 -55.20 -23.99
CA ARG A 347 -3.60 -55.09 -25.46
C ARG A 347 -2.20 -54.89 -26.04
N ARG A 348 -1.33 -54.08 -25.41
CA ARG A 348 0.08 -53.93 -25.81
C ARG A 348 0.81 -55.28 -25.78
N ILE A 349 0.58 -56.06 -24.72
CA ILE A 349 1.11 -57.43 -24.60
C ILE A 349 0.54 -58.34 -25.70
N LEU A 350 -0.74 -58.20 -26.05
CA LEU A 350 -1.38 -59.01 -27.11
C LEU A 350 -0.85 -58.71 -28.52
N TYR A 351 -0.46 -57.45 -28.81
CA TYR A 351 0.18 -57.06 -30.09
C TYR A 351 1.68 -57.36 -30.14
N GLN A 352 2.35 -57.52 -28.99
CA GLN A 352 3.76 -57.94 -28.93
C GLN A 352 3.97 -59.44 -29.24
N ASN A 353 2.91 -60.25 -29.26
CA ASN A 353 3.00 -61.71 -29.45
C ASN A 353 2.87 -62.20 -30.91
N LEU A 354 2.82 -61.31 -31.91
CA LEU A 354 2.71 -61.71 -33.34
C LEU A 354 3.99 -61.54 -34.17
N ASN A 355 5.12 -61.10 -33.60
CA ASN A 355 6.41 -61.01 -34.30
C ASN A 355 7.57 -61.44 -33.39
N GLU A 356 8.00 -62.70 -33.50
CA GLU A 356 9.29 -63.20 -33.02
C GLU A 356 10.38 -62.99 -34.10
N PRO A 357 11.66 -62.71 -33.78
CA PRO A 357 12.52 -63.63 -33.02
C PRO A 357 13.47 -63.01 -31.97
N THR A 358 13.65 -63.77 -30.89
CA THR A 358 14.74 -63.82 -29.90
C THR A 358 15.99 -63.02 -30.22
N THR A 359 16.26 -61.90 -29.52
CA THR A 359 17.51 -61.66 -28.75
C THR A 359 17.57 -60.28 -28.07
N TRP A 360 17.91 -60.27 -26.79
CA TRP A 360 18.52 -59.19 -25.97
C TRP A 360 17.78 -57.85 -25.80
N SER A 361 17.02 -57.72 -24.69
CA SER A 361 17.11 -56.54 -23.79
C SER A 361 16.37 -56.75 -22.46
N LEU A 362 16.68 -57.84 -21.75
CA LEU A 362 16.34 -58.00 -20.33
C LEU A 362 17.64 -58.06 -19.51
N THR A 363 18.42 -56.96 -19.51
CA THR A 363 19.73 -56.94 -18.82
C THR A 363 20.08 -55.61 -18.16
N SER A 364 19.39 -54.51 -18.45
CA SER A 364 19.76 -53.20 -17.87
C SER A 364 19.22 -52.94 -16.46
N ASP A 365 18.17 -53.64 -16.02
CA ASP A 365 17.56 -53.41 -14.69
C ASP A 365 18.02 -54.39 -13.61
N ARG A 366 18.64 -55.51 -14.00
CA ARG A 366 19.17 -56.50 -13.05
C ARG A 366 20.46 -56.03 -12.39
N THR A 367 21.28 -55.27 -13.10
CA THR A 367 22.53 -54.67 -12.57
C THR A 367 22.26 -53.55 -11.58
N ARG A 368 21.15 -52.81 -11.75
CA ARG A 368 20.77 -51.69 -10.87
C ARG A 368 20.23 -52.18 -9.52
N ASN A 369 19.51 -53.31 -9.51
CA ASN A 369 19.09 -54.00 -8.29
C ASN A 369 20.25 -54.76 -7.61
N TRP A 370 21.16 -55.38 -8.37
CA TRP A 370 22.33 -56.06 -7.79
C TRP A 370 23.30 -55.08 -7.11
N VAL A 371 23.49 -53.88 -7.66
CA VAL A 371 24.36 -52.84 -7.08
C VAL A 371 23.77 -52.20 -5.82
N LEU A 372 22.44 -52.12 -5.70
CA LEU A 372 21.78 -51.65 -4.47
C LEU A 372 21.77 -52.72 -3.38
N GLN A 373 21.72 -54.00 -3.77
CA GLN A 373 21.75 -55.13 -2.83
C GLN A 373 23.15 -55.42 -2.29
N GLN A 374 24.21 -55.19 -3.09
CA GLN A 374 25.62 -55.28 -2.64
C GLN A 374 26.05 -54.13 -1.71
N LYS A 375 25.29 -53.03 -1.65
CA LYS A 375 25.65 -51.85 -0.83
C LYS A 375 25.12 -51.91 0.61
N ILE A 376 24.33 -52.93 0.94
CA ILE A 376 23.75 -53.15 2.29
C ILE A 376 24.43 -54.34 3.01
N GLU A 377 25.19 -55.18 2.30
CA GLU A 377 25.73 -56.45 2.84
C GLU A 377 27.25 -56.48 3.08
N GLY A 378 27.95 -55.34 3.04
CA GLY A 378 29.43 -55.33 3.03
C GLY A 378 30.11 -54.21 3.82
N GLU A 379 29.71 -53.94 5.07
CA GLU A 379 30.57 -53.25 6.04
C GLU A 379 30.57 -54.02 7.38
N THR A 380 31.28 -55.14 7.41
CA THR A 380 32.00 -55.58 8.62
C THR A 380 33.49 -55.63 8.28
N LYS A 381 34.27 -54.81 9.00
CA LYS A 381 35.73 -54.91 9.25
C LYS A 381 36.63 -54.47 8.10
N GLU A 382 37.18 -53.26 8.22
CA GLU A 382 38.55 -52.97 8.72
C GLU A 382 39.67 -53.31 7.72
N SER A 383 40.32 -52.28 7.16
CA SER A 383 41.65 -51.82 7.63
C SER A 383 42.47 -51.10 6.54
N SER A 384 43.25 -50.11 7.01
CA SER A 384 44.52 -49.58 6.49
C SER A 384 44.62 -48.90 5.11
N TYR A 385 44.74 -47.56 5.15
CA TYR A 385 45.86 -46.69 4.66
C TYR A 385 46.78 -47.20 3.50
N PRO A 386 47.49 -46.31 2.76
CA PRO A 386 47.10 -45.09 2.01
C PRO A 386 47.84 -44.92 0.64
N LYS A 387 47.53 -43.82 -0.08
CA LYS A 387 48.42 -43.02 -0.96
C LYS A 387 48.71 -43.46 -2.41
N LEU A 388 48.34 -42.59 -3.37
CA LEU A 388 49.13 -42.02 -4.51
C LEU A 388 48.14 -41.25 -5.41
N ILE A 389 48.02 -39.93 -5.28
CA ILE A 389 48.73 -38.89 -6.06
C ILE A 389 48.63 -39.06 -7.58
N GLU A 390 47.91 -38.09 -8.17
CA GLU A 390 47.99 -37.49 -9.51
C GLU A 390 48.03 -38.40 -10.75
N MET A 391 47.05 -38.20 -11.64
CA MET A 391 47.34 -37.50 -12.89
C MET A 391 46.21 -36.53 -13.23
N ASN A 392 46.64 -35.35 -13.65
CA ASN A 392 45.90 -34.13 -13.87
C ASN A 392 45.28 -34.07 -15.28
N GLU A 393 44.41 -33.07 -15.45
CA GLU A 393 44.26 -32.28 -16.68
C GLU A 393 43.51 -32.87 -17.88
N GLY A 394 42.27 -32.40 -18.05
CA GLY A 394 41.56 -32.48 -19.33
C GLY A 394 40.19 -31.79 -19.39
N GLY A 395 39.51 -31.53 -18.26
CA GLY A 395 38.11 -31.07 -18.26
C GLY A 395 37.76 -29.87 -17.38
N ALA A 396 38.76 -29.11 -16.91
CA ALA A 396 38.56 -28.08 -15.87
C ALA A 396 38.07 -26.70 -16.40
N GLY A 397 38.25 -26.41 -17.69
CA GLY A 397 37.97 -25.07 -18.25
C GLY A 397 36.49 -24.69 -18.25
N CYS A 398 35.63 -25.50 -18.88
CA CYS A 398 34.20 -25.20 -18.98
C CYS A 398 33.46 -25.24 -17.63
N ASN A 399 33.91 -26.12 -16.72
CA ASN A 399 33.32 -26.21 -15.38
C ASN A 399 33.65 -24.98 -14.51
N HIS A 400 34.85 -24.40 -14.64
CA HIS A 400 35.21 -23.21 -13.89
C HIS A 400 34.48 -21.95 -14.38
N GLU A 401 34.30 -21.79 -15.70
CA GLU A 401 33.53 -20.67 -16.25
C GLU A 401 32.04 -20.75 -15.90
N LEU A 402 31.44 -21.94 -15.96
CA LEU A 402 30.06 -22.16 -15.50
C LEU A 402 29.89 -21.93 -14.00
N GLU A 403 30.89 -22.29 -13.19
CA GLU A 403 30.90 -22.03 -11.75
C GLU A 403 31.00 -20.52 -11.46
N ILE A 404 31.82 -19.77 -12.21
CA ILE A 404 31.89 -18.31 -12.11
C ILE A 404 30.54 -17.68 -12.51
N ILE A 405 29.91 -18.15 -13.59
CA ILE A 405 28.58 -17.68 -14.01
C ILE A 405 27.54 -17.98 -12.93
N ARG A 406 27.54 -19.18 -12.33
CA ARG A 406 26.65 -19.55 -11.24
C ARG A 406 26.80 -18.62 -10.04
N GLN A 407 28.04 -18.32 -9.64
CA GLN A 407 28.33 -17.42 -8.52
C GLN A 407 27.90 -15.97 -8.81
N LYS A 408 28.07 -15.50 -10.05
CA LYS A 408 27.58 -14.17 -10.46
C LYS A 408 26.05 -14.11 -10.46
N LEU A 409 25.38 -15.14 -11.00
CA LEU A 409 23.92 -15.23 -11.02
C LEU A 409 23.36 -15.26 -9.59
N GLN A 410 24.02 -15.97 -8.68
CA GLN A 410 23.63 -16.02 -7.27
C GLN A 410 23.78 -14.65 -6.58
N ARG A 411 24.83 -13.88 -6.89
CA ARG A 411 25.00 -12.50 -6.39
C ARG A 411 23.92 -11.56 -6.94
N VAL A 412 23.58 -11.68 -8.22
CA VAL A 412 22.50 -10.90 -8.84
C VAL A 412 21.15 -11.25 -8.18
N ALA A 413 20.86 -12.55 -7.99
CA ALA A 413 19.64 -13.00 -7.33
C ALA A 413 19.52 -12.47 -5.90
N SER A 414 20.60 -12.53 -5.10
CA SER A 414 20.61 -11.96 -3.75
C SER A 414 20.40 -10.44 -3.72
N LYS A 415 20.98 -9.71 -4.69
CA LYS A 415 20.79 -8.26 -4.82
C LYS A 415 19.37 -7.91 -5.26
N LEU A 416 18.77 -8.70 -6.16
CA LEU A 416 17.40 -8.52 -6.64
C LEU A 416 16.38 -8.84 -5.54
N GLN A 417 16.63 -9.88 -4.72
CA GLN A 417 15.83 -10.18 -3.54
C GLN A 417 15.89 -9.06 -2.50
N HIS A 418 17.07 -8.47 -2.29
CA HIS A 418 17.24 -7.30 -1.42
C HIS A 418 16.52 -6.06 -1.98
N LEU A 419 16.54 -5.83 -3.30
CA LEU A 419 15.79 -4.75 -3.94
C LEU A 419 14.28 -4.96 -3.85
N ALA A 420 13.80 -6.19 -4.02
CA ALA A 420 12.39 -6.54 -3.86
C ALA A 420 11.91 -6.31 -2.41
N GLN A 421 12.71 -6.73 -1.42
CA GLN A 421 12.43 -6.46 -0.01
C GLN A 421 12.46 -4.96 0.32
N LYS A 422 13.41 -4.22 -0.27
CA LYS A 422 13.51 -2.76 -0.12
C LYS A 422 12.34 -2.03 -0.77
N ALA A 423 11.88 -2.48 -1.94
CA ALA A 423 10.70 -1.95 -2.63
C ALA A 423 9.41 -2.24 -1.85
N SER A 424 9.30 -3.43 -1.24
CA SER A 424 8.18 -3.81 -0.37
C SER A 424 8.07 -2.92 0.88
N ASN A 425 9.22 -2.43 1.37
CA ASN A 425 9.31 -1.60 2.57
C ASN A 425 9.35 -0.07 2.29
N ARG A 426 9.14 0.38 1.05
CA ARG A 426 9.21 1.81 0.67
C ARG A 426 7.96 2.59 1.06
N LEU A 427 8.13 3.79 1.62
CA LEU A 427 7.09 4.82 1.66
C LEU A 427 7.06 5.64 0.35
N GLN A 428 5.88 6.19 0.00
CA GLN A 428 5.53 6.77 -1.31
C GLN A 428 6.40 7.95 -1.85
N PHE A 429 7.43 8.41 -1.12
CA PHE A 429 8.23 9.58 -1.51
C PHE A 429 9.72 9.28 -1.80
N GLU A 430 10.17 8.02 -1.71
CA GLU A 430 11.56 7.64 -2.01
C GLU A 430 11.76 7.45 -3.53
N THR A 431 12.80 8.05 -4.13
CA THR A 431 13.10 7.96 -5.58
C THR A 431 13.55 6.56 -5.96
N ALA A 432 13.07 5.98 -7.07
CA ALA A 432 13.39 4.61 -7.50
C ALA A 432 14.90 4.31 -7.51
N ASP A 433 15.30 3.09 -7.12
CA ASP A 433 16.70 2.67 -7.07
C ASP A 433 17.23 2.34 -8.48
N ASP A 434 17.09 3.28 -9.41
CA ASP A 434 17.33 3.08 -10.84
C ASP A 434 18.77 2.62 -11.14
N GLU A 435 19.75 3.10 -10.37
CA GLU A 435 21.16 2.70 -10.50
C GLU A 435 21.42 1.25 -10.09
N ASP A 436 20.73 0.75 -9.05
CA ASP A 436 20.85 -0.65 -8.63
C ASP A 436 20.13 -1.58 -9.62
N PHE A 437 19.04 -1.12 -10.25
CA PHE A 437 18.36 -1.84 -11.32
C PHE A 437 19.20 -1.88 -12.61
N ILE A 438 19.82 -0.76 -13.00
CA ILE A 438 20.76 -0.70 -14.13
C ILE A 438 21.94 -1.63 -13.88
N TRP A 439 22.50 -1.64 -12.67
CA TRP A 439 23.58 -2.58 -12.33
C TRP A 439 23.15 -4.04 -12.42
N VAL A 440 21.94 -4.39 -11.94
CA VAL A 440 21.38 -5.74 -12.09
C VAL A 440 21.20 -6.09 -13.57
N GLN A 441 20.66 -5.17 -14.36
CA GLN A 441 20.45 -5.34 -15.80
C GLN A 441 21.77 -5.54 -16.56
N GLU A 442 22.76 -4.69 -16.34
CA GLU A 442 24.09 -4.80 -16.96
C GLU A 442 24.80 -6.11 -16.59
N ASN A 443 24.64 -6.60 -15.36
CA ASN A 443 25.20 -7.89 -14.96
C ASN A 443 24.46 -9.08 -15.59
N VAL A 444 23.13 -9.00 -15.73
CA VAL A 444 22.35 -10.02 -16.43
C VAL A 444 22.72 -10.04 -17.92
N ASP A 445 22.82 -8.89 -18.57
CA ASP A 445 23.24 -8.77 -19.97
C ASP A 445 24.68 -9.28 -20.17
N GLY A 446 25.58 -8.96 -19.23
CA GLY A 446 26.94 -9.50 -19.20
C GLY A 446 26.98 -11.03 -19.06
N ILE A 447 26.11 -11.61 -18.23
CA ILE A 447 25.99 -13.07 -18.08
C ILE A 447 25.41 -13.70 -19.37
N ILE A 448 24.41 -13.07 -19.98
CA ILE A 448 23.83 -13.53 -21.26
C ILE A 448 24.91 -13.54 -22.36
N LEU A 449 25.74 -12.50 -22.44
CA LEU A 449 26.86 -12.46 -23.38
C LEU A 449 27.92 -13.53 -23.10
N GLN A 450 28.23 -13.82 -21.82
CA GLN A 450 29.14 -14.91 -21.46
C GLN A 450 28.55 -16.29 -21.80
N LEU A 451 27.25 -16.50 -21.60
CA LEU A 451 26.55 -17.74 -21.97
C LEU A 451 26.44 -17.90 -23.49
N GLN A 452 26.20 -16.82 -24.24
CA GLN A 452 26.19 -16.83 -25.71
C GLN A 452 27.58 -17.17 -26.27
N LYS A 453 28.65 -16.68 -25.64
CA LYS A 453 30.03 -17.01 -26.03
C LYS A 453 30.37 -18.49 -25.83
N LEU A 454 29.82 -19.13 -24.78
CA LEU A 454 29.92 -20.58 -24.57
C LEU A 454 29.06 -21.39 -25.57
N THR A 455 28.01 -20.78 -26.13
CA THR A 455 27.11 -21.40 -27.11
C THR A 455 27.61 -21.26 -28.55
N GLY A 456 28.54 -20.34 -28.81
CA GLY A 456 28.94 -19.90 -30.15
C GLY A 456 30.23 -20.51 -30.72
N GLN A 457 30.72 -21.66 -30.25
CA GLN A 457 31.83 -22.34 -30.95
C GLN A 457 31.32 -23.17 -32.15
N PRO A 458 31.76 -22.88 -33.40
CA PRO A 458 31.41 -23.65 -34.58
C PRO A 458 32.44 -24.77 -34.81
N GLY A 459 31.98 -26.01 -34.96
CA GLY A 459 32.82 -27.16 -35.29
C GLY A 459 32.00 -28.39 -35.66
N GLU A 460 31.76 -28.53 -36.97
CA GLU A 460 31.45 -29.73 -37.77
C GLU A 460 30.38 -30.74 -37.26
N GLU A 461 29.28 -30.83 -38.04
CA GLU A 461 28.41 -32.00 -38.06
C GLU A 461 29.19 -33.26 -38.45
N PRO A 462 28.90 -34.39 -37.80
CA PRO A 462 28.33 -35.49 -38.56
C PRO A 462 27.07 -36.07 -37.89
N SER A 463 26.10 -36.32 -38.76
CA SER A 463 24.93 -37.16 -38.53
C SER A 463 25.18 -38.36 -37.63
N LEU A 464 24.38 -38.52 -36.56
CA LEU A 464 23.72 -39.76 -36.16
C LEU A 464 22.81 -39.52 -34.95
N VAL A 465 21.64 -40.12 -35.02
CA VAL A 465 20.48 -39.98 -34.13
C VAL A 465 20.72 -40.63 -32.77
N SER A 466 20.62 -39.85 -31.68
CA SER A 466 19.98 -40.25 -30.40
C SER A 466 19.82 -39.06 -29.44
N PRO A 467 18.84 -39.10 -28.51
CA PRO A 467 18.19 -37.92 -27.96
C PRO A 467 18.84 -37.44 -26.66
N GLY A 468 19.37 -36.21 -26.69
CA GLY A 468 19.96 -35.52 -25.54
C GLY A 468 18.92 -34.73 -24.74
N THR A 469 18.70 -35.19 -23.51
CA THR A 469 17.65 -34.90 -22.53
C THR A 469 17.69 -33.52 -21.86
N SER A 470 17.84 -32.42 -22.60
CA SER A 470 17.85 -31.08 -21.97
C SER A 470 16.93 -30.05 -22.65
N CYS A 471 16.90 -29.99 -23.98
CA CYS A 471 16.08 -28.99 -24.69
C CYS A 471 14.58 -29.34 -24.70
N GLY A 472 14.24 -30.64 -24.79
CA GLY A 472 12.85 -31.10 -24.77
C GLY A 472 12.09 -30.73 -23.48
N SER A 473 12.77 -30.75 -22.32
CA SER A 473 12.14 -30.39 -21.04
C SER A 473 11.71 -28.93 -20.97
N LEU A 474 12.46 -28.01 -21.58
CA LEU A 474 12.18 -26.58 -21.50
C LEU A 474 11.06 -26.20 -22.49
N THR A 475 11.12 -26.73 -23.71
CA THR A 475 10.04 -26.60 -24.70
C THR A 475 8.75 -27.25 -24.20
N GLU A 476 8.83 -28.44 -23.59
CA GLU A 476 7.66 -29.11 -23.02
C GLU A 476 7.10 -28.35 -21.81
N ARG A 477 7.95 -27.78 -20.94
CA ARG A 477 7.50 -26.94 -19.82
C ARG A 477 6.86 -25.63 -20.31
N LEU A 478 7.41 -25.00 -21.33
CA LEU A 478 6.82 -23.80 -21.95
C LEU A 478 5.51 -24.10 -22.67
N LEU A 479 5.38 -25.26 -23.30
CA LEU A 479 4.11 -25.69 -23.91
C LEU A 479 3.06 -26.02 -22.84
N ARG A 480 3.45 -26.65 -21.73
CA ARG A 480 2.55 -26.87 -20.57
C ARG A 480 2.13 -25.55 -19.94
N GLN A 481 3.06 -24.62 -19.70
CA GLN A 481 2.73 -23.30 -19.18
C GLN A 481 1.86 -22.49 -20.15
N ASN A 482 2.08 -22.58 -21.46
CA ASN A 482 1.17 -21.97 -22.44
C ASN A 482 -0.21 -22.64 -22.45
N ALA A 483 -0.30 -23.96 -22.28
CA ALA A 483 -1.57 -24.65 -22.16
C ALA A 483 -2.31 -24.28 -20.86
N GLU A 484 -1.60 -24.14 -19.75
CA GLU A 484 -2.12 -23.67 -18.46
C GLU A 484 -2.57 -22.21 -18.55
N LEU A 485 -1.76 -21.32 -19.14
CA LEU A 485 -2.14 -19.93 -19.40
C LEU A 485 -3.33 -19.83 -20.34
N THR A 486 -3.39 -20.65 -21.38
CA THR A 486 -4.57 -20.73 -22.28
C THR A 486 -5.79 -21.20 -21.51
N GLY A 487 -5.64 -22.19 -20.61
CA GLY A 487 -6.70 -22.65 -19.72
C GLY A 487 -7.19 -21.55 -18.76
N HIS A 488 -6.27 -20.80 -18.14
CA HIS A 488 -6.61 -19.66 -17.31
C HIS A 488 -7.28 -18.54 -18.10
N ILE A 489 -6.83 -18.26 -19.32
CA ILE A 489 -7.46 -17.29 -20.22
C ILE A 489 -8.87 -17.76 -20.60
N SER A 490 -9.07 -19.04 -20.91
CA SER A 490 -10.38 -19.61 -21.20
C SER A 490 -11.31 -19.51 -19.99
N GLN A 491 -10.83 -19.85 -18.79
CA GLN A 491 -11.60 -19.74 -17.55
C GLN A 491 -11.94 -18.29 -17.23
N LEU A 492 -10.99 -17.36 -17.36
CA LEU A 492 -11.26 -15.92 -17.20
C LEU A 492 -12.22 -15.39 -18.26
N THR A 493 -12.20 -15.95 -19.47
CA THR A 493 -13.13 -15.58 -20.55
C THR A 493 -14.53 -16.12 -20.26
N GLU A 494 -14.64 -17.31 -19.69
CA GLU A 494 -15.88 -17.89 -19.21
C GLU A 494 -16.46 -17.08 -18.04
N GLU A 495 -15.68 -16.79 -17.01
CA GLU A 495 -16.07 -15.94 -15.88
C GLU A 495 -16.49 -14.54 -16.34
N LYS A 496 -15.75 -13.94 -17.30
CA LYS A 496 -16.11 -12.66 -17.92
C LYS A 496 -17.45 -12.75 -18.67
N ASN A 497 -17.70 -13.85 -19.37
CA ASN A 497 -18.96 -14.07 -20.09
C ASN A 497 -20.13 -14.29 -19.11
N ASP A 498 -19.91 -15.03 -18.04
CA ASP A 498 -20.90 -15.22 -16.96
C ASP A 498 -21.25 -13.89 -16.29
N LEU A 499 -20.24 -13.08 -15.97
CA LEU A 499 -20.45 -11.74 -15.45
C LEU A 499 -21.24 -10.87 -16.44
N ARG A 500 -20.90 -10.90 -17.73
CA ARG A 500 -21.67 -10.19 -18.77
C ARG A 500 -23.12 -10.66 -18.84
N ASN A 501 -23.37 -11.97 -18.71
CA ASN A 501 -24.71 -12.54 -18.70
C ASN A 501 -25.49 -12.12 -17.45
N THR A 502 -24.85 -12.07 -16.27
CA THR A 502 -25.50 -11.58 -15.04
C THR A 502 -25.82 -10.09 -15.13
N VAL A 503 -24.91 -9.28 -15.68
CA VAL A 503 -25.13 -7.85 -15.95
C VAL A 503 -26.30 -7.67 -16.92
N MET A 504 -26.34 -8.43 -18.02
CA MET A 504 -27.46 -8.39 -18.97
C MET A 504 -28.80 -8.72 -18.30
N LYS A 505 -28.85 -9.75 -17.44
CA LYS A 505 -30.06 -10.12 -16.68
C LYS A 505 -30.48 -9.02 -15.70
N LEU A 506 -29.52 -8.39 -15.00
CA LEU A 506 -29.80 -7.28 -14.08
C LEU A 506 -30.27 -6.03 -14.85
N GLU A 507 -29.69 -5.74 -16.01
CA GLU A 507 -30.12 -4.65 -16.90
C GLU A 507 -31.54 -4.89 -17.43
N GLU A 508 -31.88 -6.13 -17.80
CA GLU A 508 -33.24 -6.51 -18.17
C GLU A 508 -34.22 -6.34 -17.01
N GLN A 509 -33.85 -6.76 -15.80
CA GLN A 509 -34.67 -6.50 -14.60
C GLN A 509 -34.88 -4.99 -14.38
N ILE A 510 -33.84 -4.17 -14.51
CA ILE A 510 -33.93 -2.71 -14.41
C ILE A 510 -34.85 -2.14 -15.50
N ARG A 511 -34.79 -2.67 -16.74
CA ARG A 511 -35.71 -2.29 -17.82
C ARG A 511 -37.16 -2.67 -17.49
N TRP A 512 -37.41 -3.86 -16.95
CA TRP A 512 -38.73 -4.29 -16.49
C TRP A 512 -39.30 -3.39 -15.40
N TYR A 513 -38.49 -3.02 -14.40
CA TYR A 513 -38.90 -2.10 -13.34
C TYR A 513 -39.19 -0.69 -13.87
N ARG A 514 -38.39 -0.19 -14.83
CA ARG A 514 -38.65 1.12 -15.47
C ARG A 514 -39.91 1.12 -16.34
N GLN A 515 -40.16 0.04 -17.09
CA GLN A 515 -41.36 -0.09 -17.92
C GLN A 515 -42.63 -0.23 -17.09
N THR A 516 -42.56 -0.91 -15.94
CA THR A 516 -43.68 -1.01 -14.98
C THR A 516 -43.99 0.34 -14.30
N GLY A 517 -43.00 1.23 -14.17
CA GLY A 517 -43.16 2.56 -13.58
C GLY A 517 -43.61 3.68 -14.53
N ALA A 518 -43.56 3.48 -15.85
CA ALA A 518 -43.75 4.55 -16.84
C ALA A 518 -45.13 4.56 -17.54
N GLY A 519 -46.09 3.76 -17.08
CA GLY A 519 -47.45 3.69 -17.65
C GLY A 519 -48.52 4.09 -16.64
N ARG A 520 -48.52 5.34 -16.17
CA ARG A 520 -49.61 5.87 -15.36
C ARG A 520 -50.16 7.13 -16.03
N ASP A 521 -51.15 6.94 -16.89
CA ASP A 521 -52.19 7.92 -17.14
C ASP A 521 -53.54 7.21 -17.40
N TYR A 522 -54.48 7.55 -16.53
CA TYR A 522 -55.95 7.49 -16.60
C TYR A 522 -56.69 6.25 -17.16
N SER A 523 -57.37 5.61 -16.18
CA SER A 523 -58.78 5.19 -16.22
C SER A 523 -59.16 3.73 -16.53
N SER A 524 -59.72 3.13 -15.47
CA SER A 524 -60.76 2.10 -15.45
C SER A 524 -60.37 0.62 -15.68
N ARG A 525 -60.74 -0.17 -14.66
CA ARG A 525 -61.06 -1.60 -14.66
C ARG A 525 -60.03 -2.52 -15.32
N PHE A 526 -59.19 -3.16 -14.51
CA PHE A 526 -59.09 -4.63 -14.53
C PHE A 526 -58.51 -5.14 -13.22
N SER A 527 -59.22 -6.10 -12.65
CA SER A 527 -58.91 -6.81 -11.42
C SER A 527 -57.83 -7.88 -11.67
N PHE A 528 -57.07 -8.19 -10.62
CA PHE A 528 -56.32 -9.44 -10.38
C PHE A 528 -54.86 -9.55 -10.91
N SER A 529 -53.97 -10.01 -10.01
CA SER A 529 -52.53 -10.33 -10.19
C SER A 529 -51.48 -9.22 -9.94
N GLY A 530 -51.57 -8.50 -8.82
CA GLY A 530 -50.49 -7.60 -8.33
C GLY A 530 -49.76 -8.09 -7.08
N GLY A 531 -50.46 -8.78 -6.17
CA GLY A 531 -49.92 -9.18 -4.86
C GLY A 531 -48.85 -10.29 -4.94
N ALA A 532 -49.09 -11.32 -5.74
CA ALA A 532 -48.17 -12.46 -5.86
C ALA A 532 -46.81 -12.09 -6.49
N ASN A 533 -46.78 -11.07 -7.36
CA ASN A 533 -45.54 -10.63 -8.03
C ASN A 533 -44.66 -9.79 -7.08
N ILE A 534 -45.27 -8.94 -6.24
CA ILE A 534 -44.54 -8.14 -5.23
C ILE A 534 -44.00 -9.03 -4.12
N GLU A 535 -44.77 -10.02 -3.65
CA GLU A 535 -44.29 -11.00 -2.67
C GLU A 535 -43.14 -11.86 -3.24
N ALA A 536 -43.22 -12.26 -4.51
CA ALA A 536 -42.13 -13.00 -5.17
C ALA A 536 -40.86 -12.14 -5.32
N ILE A 537 -41.00 -10.85 -5.64
CA ILE A 537 -39.87 -9.92 -5.71
C ILE A 537 -39.23 -9.74 -4.33
N ILE A 538 -40.02 -9.49 -3.28
CA ILE A 538 -39.53 -9.36 -1.90
C ILE A 538 -38.85 -10.66 -1.42
N ALA A 539 -39.40 -11.82 -1.79
CA ALA A 539 -38.79 -13.11 -1.46
C ALA A 539 -37.43 -13.29 -2.17
N SER A 540 -37.34 -12.92 -3.45
CA SER A 540 -36.10 -13.01 -4.22
C SER A 540 -35.02 -12.05 -3.71
N GLU A 541 -35.40 -10.84 -3.28
CA GLU A 541 -34.49 -9.85 -2.71
C GLU A 541 -34.00 -10.26 -1.32
N LYS A 542 -34.87 -10.85 -0.50
CA LYS A 542 -34.48 -11.49 0.78
C LYS A 542 -33.51 -12.66 0.57
N GLU A 543 -33.68 -13.44 -0.50
CA GLU A 543 -32.77 -14.53 -0.83
C GLU A 543 -31.39 -14.03 -1.27
N VAL A 544 -31.34 -12.99 -2.11
CA VAL A 544 -30.08 -12.31 -2.48
C VAL A 544 -29.39 -11.73 -1.25
N TRP A 545 -30.12 -11.01 -0.40
CA TRP A 545 -29.59 -10.46 0.85
C TRP A 545 -29.04 -11.56 1.78
N ASN A 546 -29.72 -12.70 1.89
CA ASN A 546 -29.24 -13.82 2.70
C ASN A 546 -27.96 -14.46 2.12
N ARG A 547 -27.83 -14.54 0.79
CA ARG A 547 -26.60 -15.00 0.13
C ARG A 547 -25.43 -14.06 0.42
N GLU A 548 -25.65 -12.75 0.29
CA GLU A 548 -24.65 -11.72 0.58
C GLU A 548 -24.26 -11.70 2.05
N LYS A 549 -25.23 -11.82 2.96
CA LYS A 549 -24.98 -11.94 4.40
C LYS A 549 -24.09 -13.15 4.71
N LEU A 550 -24.35 -14.29 4.06
CA LEU A 550 -23.56 -15.51 4.27
C LEU A 550 -22.14 -15.39 3.71
N THR A 551 -21.96 -14.78 2.53
CA THR A 551 -20.62 -14.57 1.95
C THR A 551 -19.82 -13.59 2.79
N LEU A 552 -20.45 -12.52 3.27
CA LEU A 552 -19.84 -11.56 4.20
C LEU A 552 -19.46 -12.23 5.52
N GLN A 553 -20.34 -13.06 6.10
CA GLN A 553 -20.03 -13.78 7.33
C GLN A 553 -18.87 -14.79 7.16
N LYS A 554 -18.77 -15.45 6.00
CA LYS A 554 -17.62 -16.31 5.67
C LYS A 554 -16.34 -15.50 5.51
N SER A 555 -16.41 -14.33 4.86
CA SER A 555 -15.25 -13.44 4.72
C SER A 555 -14.77 -12.88 6.06
N LEU A 556 -15.70 -12.50 6.94
CA LEU A 556 -15.41 -12.04 8.29
C LEU A 556 -14.67 -13.11 9.10
N LYS A 557 -15.16 -14.36 9.09
CA LYS A 557 -14.48 -15.46 9.79
C LYS A 557 -13.06 -15.73 9.26
N ARG A 558 -12.82 -15.57 7.95
CA ARG A 558 -11.46 -15.69 7.38
C ARG A 558 -10.57 -14.54 7.86
N ALA A 559 -11.08 -13.31 7.84
CA ALA A 559 -10.35 -12.15 8.35
C ALA A 559 -10.07 -12.27 9.86
N GLU A 560 -11.03 -12.74 10.65
CA GLU A 560 -10.83 -13.01 12.08
C GLU A 560 -9.74 -14.07 12.31
N ALA A 561 -9.75 -15.17 11.55
CA ALA A 561 -8.72 -16.20 11.63
C ALA A 561 -7.32 -15.67 11.24
N GLU A 562 -7.23 -14.83 10.21
CA GLU A 562 -5.99 -14.14 9.84
C GLU A 562 -5.52 -13.18 10.93
N VAL A 563 -6.43 -12.43 11.57
CA VAL A 563 -6.10 -11.57 12.71
C VAL A 563 -5.59 -12.39 13.89
N TYR A 564 -6.19 -13.55 14.19
CA TYR A 564 -5.68 -14.45 15.24
C TYR A 564 -4.29 -14.98 14.90
N LYS A 565 -4.04 -15.35 13.65
CA LYS A 565 -2.72 -15.79 13.16
C LYS A 565 -1.68 -14.68 13.27
N LEU A 566 -1.97 -13.49 12.75
CA LEU A 566 -1.09 -12.33 12.80
C LEU A 566 -0.83 -11.87 14.25
N LYS A 567 -1.83 -11.95 15.14
CA LYS A 567 -1.63 -11.68 16.58
C LYS A 567 -0.70 -12.70 17.23
N ALA A 568 -0.72 -13.96 16.81
CA ALA A 568 0.21 -14.98 17.29
C ALA A 568 1.62 -14.75 16.74
N GLU A 569 1.74 -14.41 15.45
CA GLU A 569 3.01 -14.05 14.81
C GLU A 569 3.62 -12.79 15.45
N LEU A 570 2.83 -11.75 15.73
CA LEU A 570 3.30 -10.54 16.42
C LEU A 570 3.79 -10.84 17.85
N ARG A 571 3.13 -11.75 18.58
CA ARG A 571 3.62 -12.20 19.89
C ARG A 571 4.94 -12.95 19.76
N ASN A 572 5.10 -13.77 18.73
CA ASN A 572 6.36 -14.49 18.47
C ASN A 572 7.48 -13.55 18.01
N GLU A 573 7.18 -12.55 17.18
CA GLU A 573 8.14 -11.51 16.79
C GLU A 573 8.53 -10.63 17.97
N ALA A 574 7.60 -10.25 18.84
CA ALA A 574 7.91 -9.53 20.07
C ALA A 574 8.82 -10.36 21.01
N LEU A 575 8.60 -11.67 21.10
CA LEU A 575 9.48 -12.58 21.85
C LEU A 575 10.89 -12.66 21.21
N LEU A 576 10.98 -12.67 19.88
CA LEU A 576 12.26 -12.64 19.15
C LEU A 576 12.98 -11.28 19.28
N GLN A 577 12.25 -10.17 19.27
CA GLN A 577 12.79 -8.82 19.48
C GLN A 577 13.37 -8.63 20.88
N ASN A 578 12.75 -9.24 21.90
CA ASN A 578 13.26 -9.18 23.29
C ASN A 578 14.59 -9.94 23.49
N LEU A 579 14.96 -10.84 22.59
CA LEU A 579 16.24 -11.57 22.64
C LEU A 579 17.40 -10.81 21.97
N SER A 580 17.13 -9.74 21.21
CA SER A 580 18.16 -8.93 20.52
C SER A 580 18.00 -7.38 20.63
N PRO A 581 17.79 -6.78 21.82
CA PRO A 581 17.58 -5.32 21.92
C PRO A 581 18.87 -4.50 21.71
N ASP A 582 20.04 -5.05 22.06
CA ASP A 582 21.29 -4.28 22.10
C ASP A 582 21.90 -4.04 20.71
N SER A 583 21.68 -4.95 19.75
CA SER A 583 22.22 -4.82 18.39
C SER A 583 21.52 -3.73 17.60
N GLU A 584 20.18 -3.69 17.65
CA GLU A 584 19.35 -2.75 16.90
C GLU A 584 19.43 -1.35 17.47
N HIS A 585 19.37 -1.21 18.80
CA HIS A 585 19.48 0.09 19.45
C HIS A 585 20.88 0.71 19.25
N ALA A 586 21.94 -0.10 19.25
CA ALA A 586 23.29 0.37 18.90
C ALA A 586 23.43 0.69 17.40
N ALA A 587 22.73 -0.01 16.51
CA ALA A 587 22.68 0.32 15.08
C ALA A 587 21.94 1.64 14.83
N ILE A 588 20.79 1.86 15.49
CA ILE A 588 20.02 3.11 15.41
C ILE A 588 20.83 4.29 15.91
N LYS A 589 21.50 4.18 17.07
CA LYS A 589 22.40 5.25 17.56
C LYS A 589 23.55 5.55 16.58
N ARG A 590 24.11 4.52 15.94
CA ARG A 590 25.13 4.69 14.88
C ARG A 590 24.57 5.39 13.64
N ILE A 591 23.38 5.02 13.19
CA ILE A 591 22.71 5.64 12.04
C ILE A 591 22.34 7.09 12.35
N TYR A 592 21.81 7.36 13.54
CA TYR A 592 21.49 8.72 14.00
C TYR A 592 22.75 9.60 14.08
N GLY A 593 23.88 9.08 14.57
CA GLY A 593 25.17 9.78 14.52
C GLY A 593 25.73 10.00 13.10
N LYS A 594 25.41 9.12 12.13
CA LYS A 594 25.71 9.36 10.70
C LYS A 594 24.81 10.44 10.12
N TYR A 595 23.52 10.43 10.45
CA TYR A 595 22.55 11.45 10.03
C TYR A 595 22.97 12.84 10.51
N LEU A 596 23.28 13.02 11.80
CA LEU A 596 23.69 14.31 12.35
C LEU A 596 24.96 14.87 11.66
N ARG A 597 25.92 14.00 11.34
CA ARG A 597 27.11 14.38 10.57
C ARG A 597 26.76 14.76 9.14
N ALA A 598 25.94 13.97 8.46
CA ALA A 598 25.47 14.28 7.11
C ALA A 598 24.67 15.59 7.04
N GLU A 599 23.83 15.85 8.04
CA GLU A 599 23.04 17.07 8.17
C GLU A 599 23.93 18.29 8.39
N SER A 600 24.98 18.15 9.20
CA SER A 600 25.99 19.20 9.40
C SER A 600 26.71 19.54 8.08
N PHE A 601 27.07 18.54 7.27
CA PHE A 601 27.66 18.77 5.95
C PHE A 601 26.68 19.42 4.97
N ARG A 602 25.40 19.00 4.98
CA ARG A 602 24.34 19.64 4.18
C ARG A 602 24.18 21.12 4.56
N LYS A 603 24.14 21.45 5.85
CA LYS A 603 24.06 22.84 6.35
C LYS A 603 25.28 23.66 5.91
N ALA A 604 26.49 23.11 6.03
CA ALA A 604 27.70 23.78 5.56
C ALA A 604 27.69 24.00 4.04
N LEU A 605 27.20 23.02 3.25
CA LEU A 605 27.07 23.14 1.81
C LEU A 605 26.07 24.23 1.40
N ILE A 606 24.94 24.31 2.08
CA ILE A 606 23.93 25.37 1.87
C ILE A 606 24.53 26.74 2.18
N TYR A 607 25.30 26.88 3.26
CA TYR A 607 25.98 28.12 3.59
C TYR A 607 26.98 28.52 2.49
N GLN A 608 27.80 27.58 2.02
CA GLN A 608 28.75 27.83 0.92
C GLN A 608 28.02 28.17 -0.40
N LYS A 609 26.89 27.52 -0.70
CA LYS A 609 26.06 27.82 -1.88
C LYS A 609 25.47 29.23 -1.79
N LYS A 610 24.95 29.63 -0.62
CA LYS A 610 24.44 30.99 -0.38
C LYS A 610 25.54 32.04 -0.49
N TYR A 611 26.71 31.76 0.08
CA TYR A 611 27.88 32.63 -0.03
C TYR A 611 28.34 32.79 -1.49
N LEU A 612 28.38 31.69 -2.24
CA LEU A 612 28.70 31.68 -3.67
C LEU A 612 27.66 32.46 -4.49
N LEU A 613 26.36 32.27 -4.20
CA LEU A 613 25.27 33.01 -4.84
C LEU A 613 25.39 34.52 -4.57
N LEU A 614 25.76 34.92 -3.34
CA LEU A 614 26.01 36.32 -2.99
C LEU A 614 27.25 36.87 -3.72
N LEU A 615 28.29 36.06 -3.91
CA LEU A 615 29.49 36.45 -4.64
C LEU A 615 29.25 36.61 -6.15
N LEU A 616 28.41 35.75 -6.73
CA LEU A 616 28.01 35.78 -8.14
C LEU A 616 26.89 36.80 -8.41
N GLY A 617 26.01 37.04 -7.43
CA GLY A 617 24.81 37.87 -7.53
C GLY A 617 24.99 39.32 -7.07
N GLY A 618 26.17 39.91 -7.27
CA GLY A 618 26.30 41.37 -7.23
C GLY A 618 26.93 41.97 -5.97
N PHE A 619 28.16 41.56 -5.63
CA PHE A 619 29.04 42.49 -4.90
C PHE A 619 29.40 43.73 -5.75
N GLN A 620 29.24 43.64 -7.08
CA GLN A 620 29.47 44.73 -8.02
C GLN A 620 28.28 45.70 -8.12
N GLU A 621 27.04 45.23 -8.06
CA GLU A 621 25.85 46.08 -8.21
C GLU A 621 25.57 46.95 -6.97
N CYS A 622 25.81 46.44 -5.75
CA CYS A 622 25.70 47.24 -4.54
C CYS A 622 26.83 48.28 -4.39
N GLU A 623 28.07 47.96 -4.79
CA GLU A 623 29.20 48.91 -4.77
C GLU A 623 28.98 50.02 -5.82
N ASP A 624 28.62 49.65 -7.06
CA ASP A 624 28.35 50.59 -8.15
C ASP A 624 27.10 51.45 -7.87
N ALA A 625 26.03 50.88 -7.30
CA ALA A 625 24.83 51.64 -6.92
C ALA A 625 25.09 52.62 -5.76
N THR A 626 25.93 52.23 -4.79
CA THR A 626 26.30 53.11 -3.66
C THR A 626 27.24 54.23 -4.12
N LEU A 627 28.21 53.92 -4.99
CA LEU A 627 29.12 54.91 -5.59
C LEU A 627 28.38 55.86 -6.55
N ALA A 628 27.42 55.34 -7.34
CA ALA A 628 26.57 56.16 -8.19
C ALA A 628 25.65 57.09 -7.38
N LEU A 629 25.10 56.62 -6.27
CA LEU A 629 24.30 57.44 -5.36
C LEU A 629 25.15 58.54 -4.69
N LEU A 630 26.36 58.21 -4.24
CA LEU A 630 27.33 59.18 -3.70
C LEU A 630 27.76 60.23 -4.75
N ALA A 631 28.01 59.81 -5.98
CA ALA A 631 28.33 60.70 -7.10
C ALA A 631 27.17 61.63 -7.46
N ARG A 632 25.92 61.20 -7.26
CA ARG A 632 24.71 62.00 -7.51
C ARG A 632 24.37 62.98 -6.37
N MET A 633 24.86 62.70 -5.16
CA MET A 633 24.64 63.52 -3.97
C MET A 633 25.71 64.62 -3.83
N GLY A 634 26.89 64.47 -4.44
CA GLY A 634 27.91 65.51 -4.55
C GLY A 634 27.67 66.40 -5.76
N GLY A 635 27.10 67.59 -5.56
CA GLY A 635 26.96 68.60 -6.62
C GLY A 635 28.31 68.91 -7.26
N GLN A 636 28.41 68.78 -8.59
CA GLN A 636 29.65 69.02 -9.33
C GLN A 636 30.17 70.45 -9.17
N PRO A 637 31.50 70.60 -9.27
CA PRO A 637 32.06 71.54 -10.21
C PRO A 637 32.92 70.85 -11.29
N ALA A 638 33.03 71.58 -12.39
CA ALA A 638 33.73 71.33 -13.63
C ALA A 638 35.17 70.74 -13.54
N PHE A 639 35.47 69.86 -14.50
CA PHE A 639 36.79 69.51 -15.05
C PHE A 639 37.97 69.27 -14.08
N THR A 640 38.15 68.02 -13.65
CA THR A 640 39.44 67.27 -13.65
C THR A 640 39.18 65.79 -13.30
N ASP A 641 39.52 64.89 -14.23
CA ASP A 641 39.79 63.44 -14.05
C ASP A 641 39.07 62.68 -12.92
N LEU A 642 37.79 62.37 -13.15
CA LEU A 642 37.07 61.29 -12.45
C LEU A 642 37.43 59.88 -12.99
N GLU A 643 38.44 59.77 -13.86
CA GLU A 643 38.98 58.49 -14.30
C GLU A 643 39.86 57.83 -13.22
N MET A 644 40.54 58.57 -12.35
CA MET A 644 41.50 57.96 -11.40
C MET A 644 40.84 57.18 -10.24
N ILE A 645 39.62 57.52 -9.81
CA ILE A 645 38.92 56.81 -8.72
C ILE A 645 38.14 55.60 -9.25
N THR A 646 37.69 55.66 -10.51
CA THR A 646 37.01 54.56 -11.21
C THR A 646 37.97 53.54 -11.85
N ASN A 647 39.27 53.86 -11.90
CA ASN A 647 40.35 53.02 -12.42
C ASN A 647 41.07 52.17 -11.35
N ARG A 648 40.37 51.69 -10.31
CA ARG A 648 40.82 50.42 -9.72
C ARG A 648 40.68 49.37 -10.82
N PRO A 649 41.73 48.60 -11.16
CA PRO A 649 41.67 47.69 -12.31
C PRO A 649 40.48 46.75 -12.11
N LYS A 650 39.43 46.93 -12.91
CA LYS A 650 38.23 46.09 -12.93
C LYS A 650 38.61 44.61 -13.06
N GLY A 651 39.80 44.32 -13.59
CA GLY A 651 40.40 42.99 -13.63
C GLY A 651 40.83 42.42 -12.28
N PHE A 652 41.34 43.21 -11.33
CA PHE A 652 41.83 42.70 -10.04
C PHE A 652 40.69 42.32 -9.07
N THR A 653 39.60 43.08 -9.06
CA THR A 653 38.40 42.72 -8.29
C THR A 653 37.69 41.53 -8.92
N ARG A 654 37.58 41.47 -10.26
CA ARG A 654 37.09 40.28 -10.99
C ARG A 654 37.97 39.06 -10.75
N PHE A 655 39.29 39.21 -10.72
CA PHE A 655 40.24 38.14 -10.42
C PHE A 655 40.08 37.67 -8.97
N ARG A 656 39.99 38.56 -7.99
CA ARG A 656 39.73 38.19 -6.58
C ARG A 656 38.40 37.50 -6.39
N SER A 657 37.35 37.95 -7.07
CA SER A 657 36.04 37.29 -7.08
C SER A 657 36.13 35.92 -7.75
N ALA A 658 36.82 35.77 -8.88
CA ALA A 658 37.04 34.48 -9.54
C ALA A 658 37.83 33.50 -8.66
N VAL A 659 38.88 33.97 -7.96
CA VAL A 659 39.65 33.16 -7.00
C VAL A 659 38.76 32.71 -5.84
N ARG A 660 37.96 33.60 -5.25
CA ARG A 660 37.02 33.25 -4.17
C ARG A 660 35.93 32.29 -4.63
N VAL A 661 35.40 32.46 -5.84
CA VAL A 661 34.47 31.52 -6.50
C VAL A 661 35.12 30.15 -6.67
N SER A 662 36.37 30.09 -7.15
CA SER A 662 37.13 28.85 -7.30
C SER A 662 37.39 28.14 -5.96
N MET A 663 37.75 28.89 -4.91
CA MET A 663 37.92 28.36 -3.55
C MET A 663 36.59 27.84 -2.97
N ALA A 664 35.48 28.58 -3.16
CA ALA A 664 34.16 28.17 -2.70
C ALA A 664 33.69 26.90 -3.41
N ILE A 665 33.85 26.80 -4.73
CA ILE A 665 33.53 25.60 -5.51
C ILE A 665 34.39 24.41 -5.05
N SER A 666 35.68 24.61 -4.78
CA SER A 666 36.57 23.55 -4.29
C SER A 666 36.16 23.06 -2.89
N ARG A 667 35.78 23.97 -1.98
CA ARG A 667 35.23 23.62 -0.66
C ARG A 667 33.89 22.91 -0.74
N MET A 668 32.99 23.35 -1.63
CA MET A 668 31.72 22.68 -1.88
C MET A 668 31.93 21.26 -2.40
N LYS A 669 32.83 21.05 -3.39
CA LYS A 669 33.18 19.72 -3.87
C LYS A 669 33.70 18.80 -2.76
N PHE A 670 34.57 19.33 -1.89
CA PHE A 670 35.07 18.57 -0.74
C PHE A 670 33.93 18.17 0.23
N LEU A 671 33.02 19.09 0.53
CA LEU A 671 31.85 18.84 1.37
C LEU A 671 30.91 17.80 0.73
N VAL A 672 30.67 17.86 -0.58
CA VAL A 672 29.85 16.87 -1.30
C VAL A 672 30.50 15.48 -1.23
N ARG A 673 31.80 15.38 -1.55
CA ARG A 673 32.52 14.09 -1.47
C ARG A 673 32.52 13.49 -0.07
N ARG A 674 32.67 14.34 0.95
CA ARG A 674 32.65 13.90 2.35
C ARG A 674 31.24 13.52 2.80
N TRP A 675 30.21 14.26 2.37
CA TRP A 675 28.81 13.93 2.59
C TRP A 675 28.46 12.58 1.95
N GLN A 676 28.80 12.39 0.67
CA GLN A 676 28.64 11.12 -0.05
C GLN A 676 29.35 9.97 0.66
N ARG A 677 30.57 10.16 1.16
CA ARG A 677 31.27 9.12 1.93
C ARG A 677 30.54 8.75 3.23
N VAL A 678 29.95 9.71 3.94
CA VAL A 678 29.19 9.46 5.17
C VAL A 678 27.85 8.77 4.89
N THR A 679 27.21 9.06 3.74
CA THR A 679 25.96 8.42 3.32
C THR A 679 26.17 7.05 2.67
N SER A 680 27.28 6.83 1.97
CA SER A 680 27.59 5.58 1.24
C SER A 680 28.27 4.50 2.10
N SER A 681 28.69 4.81 3.33
CA SER A 681 29.35 3.83 4.23
C SER A 681 28.37 2.88 4.94
N GLY A 682 27.41 2.33 4.20
CA GLY A 682 26.51 1.26 4.64
C GLY A 682 27.11 -0.15 4.54
N SER A 683 28.28 -0.31 3.93
CA SER A 683 29.01 -1.58 3.85
C SER A 683 30.38 -1.42 4.50
N ILE A 684 30.66 -2.17 5.57
CA ILE A 684 31.97 -2.24 6.20
C ILE A 684 32.65 -3.53 5.74
N ASN A 685 33.90 -3.35 5.29
CA ASN A 685 34.97 -4.33 5.07
C ASN A 685 34.85 -5.30 3.89
N ILE A 686 35.57 -4.99 2.82
CA ILE A 686 36.68 -5.79 2.27
C ILE A 686 37.59 -4.84 1.46
N ASN A 687 38.88 -4.83 1.82
CA ASN A 687 40.05 -4.32 1.10
C ASN A 687 40.15 -2.83 0.73
N ARG A 688 40.93 -2.11 1.55
CA ARG A 688 41.89 -1.10 1.07
C ARG A 688 42.89 -1.82 0.17
N ASP A 689 42.87 -1.51 -1.11
CA ASP A 689 44.05 -1.09 -1.90
C ASP A 689 43.63 -1.00 -3.37
N GLY A 690 43.93 0.14 -3.99
CA GLY A 690 43.57 0.38 -5.39
C GLY A 690 43.31 1.86 -5.64
N PHE A 691 44.37 2.56 -6.06
CA PHE A 691 44.27 3.85 -6.72
C PHE A 691 43.30 3.75 -7.91
N GLY A 692 42.09 4.26 -7.74
CA GLY A 692 41.08 4.37 -8.79
C GLY A 692 40.83 5.84 -9.11
N LEU A 693 41.54 6.35 -10.12
CA LEU A 693 41.26 7.63 -10.76
C LEU A 693 39.81 7.65 -11.23
N ASN A 694 38.96 8.43 -10.55
CA ASN A 694 37.60 8.68 -11.03
C ASN A 694 37.66 9.59 -12.27
N PRO A 695 37.05 9.22 -13.42
CA PRO A 695 37.01 10.05 -14.64
C PRO A 695 36.23 11.38 -14.46
N GLY A 696 35.62 11.59 -13.29
CA GLY A 696 34.98 12.85 -12.90
C GLY A 696 35.94 13.96 -12.46
N GLU A 697 37.20 13.67 -12.12
CA GLU A 697 38.16 14.74 -11.79
C GLU A 697 38.66 15.46 -13.05
N VAL A 698 38.82 14.74 -14.15
CA VAL A 698 39.30 15.29 -15.43
C VAL A 698 38.25 16.20 -16.07
N LYS A 699 36.97 15.82 -16.05
CA LYS A 699 35.89 16.62 -16.67
C LYS A 699 35.62 17.95 -15.95
N ILE A 700 35.80 18.01 -14.63
CA ILE A 700 35.56 19.25 -13.86
C ILE A 700 36.84 20.07 -13.69
N GLY A 701 38.03 19.43 -13.74
CA GLY A 701 39.28 20.14 -14.01
C GLY A 701 39.18 20.91 -15.32
N PHE A 702 38.64 20.26 -16.37
CA PHE A 702 38.34 20.88 -17.67
C PHE A 702 37.30 22.00 -17.56
N LEU A 703 36.24 21.85 -16.76
CA LEU A 703 35.22 22.91 -16.59
C LEU A 703 35.74 24.12 -15.82
N VAL A 704 36.57 23.89 -14.79
CA VAL A 704 37.28 24.97 -14.09
C VAL A 704 38.31 25.61 -15.01
N PHE A 705 39.02 24.83 -15.83
CA PHE A 705 39.95 25.34 -16.84
C PHE A 705 39.20 26.14 -17.92
N ILE A 706 38.03 25.70 -18.38
CA ILE A 706 37.18 26.40 -19.32
C ILE A 706 36.63 27.70 -18.71
N ILE A 707 36.19 27.70 -17.45
CA ILE A 707 35.73 28.92 -16.79
C ILE A 707 36.90 29.88 -16.56
N LEU A 708 38.08 29.37 -16.16
CA LEU A 708 39.30 30.16 -16.03
C LEU A 708 39.78 30.68 -17.39
N PHE A 709 39.65 29.90 -18.46
CA PHE A 709 40.02 30.23 -19.83
C PHE A 709 39.04 31.26 -20.40
N ILE A 710 37.73 31.10 -20.22
CA ILE A 710 36.71 32.09 -20.64
C ILE A 710 36.90 33.39 -19.86
N LEU A 711 37.23 33.34 -18.56
CA LEU A 711 37.52 34.53 -17.76
C LEU A 711 38.84 35.19 -18.17
N LEU A 712 39.90 34.41 -18.42
CA LEU A 712 41.20 34.90 -18.92
C LEU A 712 41.08 35.45 -20.35
N TYR A 713 40.23 34.87 -21.20
CA TYR A 713 39.97 35.34 -22.56
C TYR A 713 39.17 36.65 -22.53
N LYS A 714 38.17 36.78 -21.64
CA LYS A 714 37.46 38.06 -21.40
C LYS A 714 38.34 39.12 -20.73
N LEU A 715 39.38 38.74 -19.98
CA LEU A 715 40.39 39.65 -19.44
C LEU A 715 41.45 40.03 -20.48
N GLY A 716 41.81 39.10 -21.38
CA GLY A 716 42.79 39.27 -22.45
C GLY A 716 42.31 40.12 -23.63
N SER A 717 40.99 40.22 -23.86
CA SER A 717 40.41 41.11 -24.87
C SER A 717 40.53 42.62 -24.58
N ILE A 718 41.15 43.03 -23.46
CA ILE A 718 41.44 44.43 -23.14
C ILE A 718 42.93 44.80 -23.43
N GLN A 719 43.72 43.87 -23.98
CA GLN A 719 45.12 44.12 -24.34
C GLN A 719 45.36 44.43 -25.83
N SER A 720 44.29 44.69 -26.61
CA SER A 720 44.37 45.02 -28.05
C SER A 720 43.86 46.44 -28.38
N PHE A 721 44.17 47.43 -27.55
CA PHE A 721 44.04 48.85 -27.94
C PHE A 721 45.05 49.74 -27.18
N ARG A 722 46.34 49.63 -27.52
CA ARG A 722 47.35 50.72 -27.44
C ARG A 722 48.71 50.26 -28.00
N HIS A 723 48.81 50.36 -29.32
CA HIS A 723 49.99 50.58 -30.19
C HIS A 723 49.51 50.16 -31.60
N THR A 724 49.38 51.00 -32.63
CA THR A 724 50.10 52.24 -32.97
C THR A 724 49.32 52.93 -34.10
N ALA A 725 49.16 54.27 -34.03
CA ALA A 725 48.48 55.13 -35.02
C ALA A 725 46.95 54.95 -35.13
#